data_AF-A0A2H0B883-F1
#
_entry.id   AF-A0A2H0B883-F1
#
_cell.length_a   1.000
_cell.length_b   1.000
_cell.length_c   1.000
_cell.angle_alpha   90.00
_cell.angle_beta   90.00
_cell.angle_gamma   90.00
#
_symmetry.space_group_name_H-M   'P 1'
#
loop_
_entity.id
_entity.type
_entity.pdbx_description
1 polymer ?
#
loop_
_entity_poly.entity_id
_entity_poly.type
_entity_poly.pdbx_seq_one_letter_code
_entity_poly.pdbx_strand_id
1 'polypeptide(L)'
;MIVASLSDNIQFVQGVGPKRAELFAAQLGISTIEEMMYYFPYKYIDRTKFYKISELNSELPYIQIRGKIHEFKIIGAGRGKRLSARFYDETGSIELVWFKGLAWITKNYKTNVDYVVFGKPNLFGHNINITHPEIEDAVKFDKSLTTALQSQYSIPEKLKANFISSKTIRTIQENISRQFVSIIHESLPSFLIDKLKLVSLKDALFQVHFPQSSNKLKNAQFRLKFEELFFIQLNLLKQKKNRKEKSKCFIFLREKDNFTKLLYKRLPFKLTQAQIRVLGEIRSDFLSGKQMNRLLQGDVGSGKTLVALLSMLMAVDNGFQACIMVPTEILSNQHYRTILKFIGDIGVNVSLLTGATKKSERKELHNGLQNKTINILIGTHALIEDEVKFANLGLVIIDEQHRFGVAQRARLWQKNEIEPHVLVMTATPIPRTLAMTLYGDLDISVIDELPPGRKPVKTMHFFNNSVLSVFSFLRKEMAKGRQIYVVFPLIKESEKMDYKYLEDGYEGYSRDFPPPEYLISVVHGRMKSAEKEKSMELFIKGDAKILISTTVIEVGVDVPNASVMVIESAERFGLSQLHQLRGRVGRDAEQSYCILMTGDKLSNDARKRIEIMVKTNNGFEIADKDMELRGPGDIEGTQQSGLPFELKIANLAADGRILQTAHNEAEIIIKNDMYLQAPQNQLLLEQLKKLNRNVLNWSKIS
;
A
#
# COMPACT_ATOMS: atom_id res chain seq x y z
N MET A 1 30.45 34.28 -19.63
CA MET A 1 29.71 33.03 -19.93
C MET A 1 28.87 32.71 -18.71
N ILE A 2 27.54 32.78 -18.83
CA ILE A 2 26.65 32.35 -17.74
C ILE A 2 26.87 30.85 -17.59
N VAL A 3 27.37 30.41 -16.43
CA VAL A 3 27.53 28.98 -16.13
C VAL A 3 26.12 28.42 -16.03
N ALA A 4 25.69 27.70 -17.06
CA ALA A 4 24.36 27.13 -17.09
C ALA A 4 24.20 26.14 -15.94
N SER A 5 23.12 26.25 -15.17
CA SER A 5 22.84 25.40 -14.01
C SER A 5 21.68 24.45 -14.31
N LEU A 6 21.72 23.24 -13.74
CA LEU A 6 20.59 22.30 -13.84
C LEU A 6 19.34 22.81 -13.10
N SER A 7 19.51 23.76 -12.18
CA SER A 7 18.42 24.45 -11.48
C SER A 7 17.77 25.57 -12.31
N ASP A 8 18.29 25.88 -13.50
CA ASP A 8 17.72 26.92 -14.35
C ASP A 8 16.34 26.51 -14.87
N ASN A 9 15.55 27.52 -15.26
CA ASN A 9 14.22 27.29 -15.81
C ASN A 9 14.30 26.50 -17.13
N ILE A 10 13.39 25.53 -17.30
CA ILE A 10 13.34 24.65 -18.47
C ILE A 10 13.21 25.42 -19.81
N GLN A 11 12.76 26.68 -19.80
CA GLN A 11 12.70 27.54 -20.99
C GLN A 11 14.05 27.76 -21.70
N PHE A 12 15.18 27.55 -21.00
CA PHE A 12 16.50 27.69 -21.60
C PHE A 12 16.91 26.46 -22.43
N VAL A 13 16.14 25.37 -22.35
CA VAL A 13 16.36 24.19 -23.18
C VAL A 13 15.86 24.45 -24.60
N GLN A 14 16.70 24.15 -25.58
CA GLN A 14 16.33 24.28 -26.99
C GLN A 14 15.06 23.48 -27.30
N GLY A 15 14.04 24.15 -27.84
CA GLY A 15 12.73 23.56 -28.16
C GLY A 15 11.66 23.75 -27.07
N VAL A 16 12.00 24.35 -25.93
CA VAL A 16 11.06 24.72 -24.86
C VAL A 16 10.95 26.24 -24.80
N GLY A 17 9.91 26.81 -25.44
CA GLY A 17 9.59 28.23 -25.30
C GLY A 17 8.84 28.53 -23.99
N PRO A 18 8.63 29.81 -23.63
CA PRO A 18 8.00 30.23 -22.36
C PRO A 18 6.61 29.61 -22.17
N LYS A 19 5.78 29.59 -23.23
CA LYS A 19 4.46 28.96 -23.21
C LYS A 19 4.50 27.45 -22.91
N ARG A 20 5.54 26.73 -23.36
CA ARG A 20 5.71 25.30 -23.07
C ARG A 20 6.19 25.09 -21.63
N ALA A 21 7.10 25.94 -21.15
CA ALA A 21 7.58 25.90 -19.77
C ALA A 21 6.41 26.09 -18.77
N GLU A 22 5.53 27.06 -19.00
CA GLU A 22 4.33 27.27 -18.18
C GLU A 22 3.41 26.04 -18.18
N LEU A 23 3.20 25.41 -19.35
CA LEU A 23 2.39 24.20 -19.46
C LEU A 23 3.01 23.00 -18.72
N PHE A 24 4.33 22.84 -18.79
CA PHE A 24 5.04 21.79 -18.05
C PHE A 24 4.94 22.00 -16.55
N ALA A 25 5.12 23.23 -16.06
CA ALA A 25 4.96 23.56 -14.66
C ALA A 25 3.51 23.29 -14.19
N ALA A 26 2.51 23.71 -14.97
CA ALA A 26 1.11 23.59 -14.59
C ALA A 26 0.53 22.16 -14.71
N GLN A 27 1.09 21.30 -15.55
CA GLN A 27 0.54 19.96 -15.83
C GLN A 27 1.39 18.80 -15.31
N LEU A 28 2.71 18.99 -15.23
CA LEU A 28 3.65 17.96 -14.80
C LEU A 28 4.42 18.36 -13.53
N GLY A 29 4.26 19.59 -13.04
CA GLY A 29 5.07 20.12 -11.94
C GLY A 29 6.53 20.35 -12.31
N ILE A 30 6.86 20.43 -13.61
CA ILE A 30 8.24 20.56 -14.10
C ILE A 30 8.53 22.01 -14.46
N SER A 31 9.43 22.64 -13.72
CA SER A 31 9.86 24.03 -13.88
C SER A 31 11.35 24.16 -14.21
N THR A 32 12.17 23.19 -13.79
CA THR A 32 13.63 23.21 -13.96
C THR A 32 14.12 22.16 -14.95
N ILE A 33 15.36 22.34 -15.43
CA ILE A 33 16.03 21.36 -16.30
C ILE A 33 16.25 20.03 -15.57
N GLU A 34 16.63 20.08 -14.29
CA GLU A 34 16.77 18.90 -13.43
C GLU A 34 15.47 18.10 -13.35
N GLU A 35 14.34 18.74 -13.05
CA GLU A 35 13.03 18.07 -12.98
C GLU A 35 12.66 17.38 -14.31
N MET A 36 12.97 18.00 -15.45
CA MET A 36 12.74 17.39 -16.74
C MET A 36 13.62 16.15 -16.96
N MET A 37 14.89 16.17 -16.56
CA MET A 37 15.75 14.99 -16.65
C MET A 37 15.26 13.82 -15.81
N TYR A 38 14.59 14.08 -14.69
CA TYR A 38 13.99 13.03 -13.85
C TYR A 38 12.57 12.63 -14.29
N TYR A 39 12.08 13.14 -15.42
CA TYR A 39 10.78 12.76 -15.96
C TYR A 39 10.89 11.51 -16.84
N PHE A 40 10.76 10.36 -16.18
CA PHE A 40 11.11 9.06 -16.77
C PHE A 40 10.06 8.47 -17.72
N PRO A 41 10.49 7.62 -18.69
CA PRO A 41 9.57 6.86 -19.52
C PRO A 41 8.84 5.78 -18.71
N TYR A 42 7.54 5.59 -18.94
CA TYR A 42 6.76 4.50 -18.33
C TYR A 42 6.84 3.19 -19.11
N LYS A 43 7.21 3.25 -20.39
CA LYS A 43 7.29 2.09 -21.29
C LYS A 43 8.42 2.26 -22.30
N TYR A 44 9.01 1.12 -22.68
CA TYR A 44 9.98 1.03 -23.76
C TYR A 44 9.42 0.14 -24.86
N ILE A 45 9.48 0.62 -26.09
CA ILE A 45 9.04 -0.13 -27.27
C ILE A 45 10.25 -0.52 -28.08
N ASP A 46 10.40 -1.81 -28.32
CA ASP A 46 11.37 -2.30 -29.27
C ASP A 46 10.93 -1.97 -30.71
N ARG A 47 11.72 -1.16 -31.39
CA ARG A 47 11.52 -0.74 -32.78
C ARG A 47 12.58 -1.32 -33.71
N THR A 48 13.37 -2.29 -33.25
CA THR A 48 14.39 -2.95 -34.09
C THR A 48 13.79 -3.96 -35.05
N LYS A 49 12.67 -4.59 -34.68
CA LYS A 49 12.08 -5.66 -35.47
C LYS A 49 11.12 -5.11 -36.52
N PHE A 50 11.50 -5.27 -37.78
CA PHE A 50 10.60 -5.08 -38.92
C PHE A 50 9.82 -6.37 -39.19
N TYR A 51 8.53 -6.21 -39.43
CA TYR A 51 7.64 -7.30 -39.84
C TYR A 51 7.26 -7.12 -41.32
N LYS A 52 7.04 -8.23 -42.00
CA LYS A 52 6.37 -8.24 -43.31
C LYS A 52 4.86 -8.25 -43.12
N ILE A 53 4.11 -7.64 -44.04
CA ILE A 53 2.63 -7.56 -43.94
C ILE A 53 1.99 -8.95 -43.88
N SER A 54 2.58 -9.93 -44.57
CA SER A 54 2.16 -11.34 -44.54
C SER A 54 2.30 -12.02 -43.16
N GLU A 55 3.15 -11.51 -42.27
CA GLU A 55 3.41 -12.09 -40.94
C GLU A 55 2.52 -11.48 -39.85
N LEU A 56 1.65 -10.54 -40.22
CA LEU A 56 0.86 -9.78 -39.26
C LEU A 56 -0.34 -10.59 -38.77
N ASN A 57 -0.51 -10.60 -37.46
CA ASN A 57 -1.73 -11.07 -36.81
C ASN A 57 -2.22 -10.03 -35.79
N SER A 58 -3.47 -10.16 -35.34
CA SER A 58 -4.07 -9.22 -34.38
C SER A 58 -3.59 -9.39 -32.94
N GLU A 59 -2.83 -10.45 -32.64
CA GLU A 59 -2.28 -10.73 -31.31
C GLU A 59 -0.92 -10.05 -31.10
N LEU A 60 -0.24 -9.64 -32.18
CA LEU A 60 1.00 -8.89 -32.09
C LEU A 60 0.77 -7.52 -31.44
N PRO A 61 1.64 -7.11 -30.48
CA PRO A 61 1.39 -5.92 -29.67
C PRO A 61 1.54 -4.62 -30.46
N TYR A 62 2.76 -4.32 -30.91
CA TYR A 62 3.07 -3.20 -31.79
C TYR A 62 4.00 -3.70 -32.87
N ILE A 63 3.76 -3.25 -34.10
CA ILE A 63 4.50 -3.69 -35.28
C ILE A 63 5.14 -2.48 -35.95
N GLN A 64 6.26 -2.75 -36.62
CA GLN A 64 6.93 -1.80 -37.49
C GLN A 64 7.06 -2.42 -38.87
N ILE A 65 6.58 -1.71 -39.88
CA ILE A 65 6.57 -2.17 -41.27
C ILE A 65 7.16 -1.07 -42.17
N ARG A 66 7.84 -1.47 -43.25
CA ARG A 66 8.43 -0.56 -44.25
C ARG A 66 7.77 -0.81 -45.60
N GLY A 67 7.41 0.26 -46.30
CA GLY A 67 6.62 0.15 -47.53
C GLY A 67 6.13 1.51 -48.02
N LYS A 68 5.16 1.49 -48.93
CA LYS A 68 4.68 2.69 -49.64
C LYS A 68 3.18 2.88 -49.46
N ILE A 69 2.76 4.14 -49.38
CA ILE A 69 1.34 4.52 -49.41
C ILE A 69 0.92 4.67 -50.88
N HIS A 70 -0.11 3.94 -51.31
CA HIS A 70 -0.57 3.99 -52.70
C HIS A 70 -1.68 5.03 -52.91
N GLU A 71 -2.69 5.03 -52.03
CA GLU A 71 -3.90 5.84 -52.20
C GLU A 71 -4.47 6.28 -50.85
N PHE A 72 -5.06 7.48 -50.82
CA PHE A 72 -5.86 8.00 -49.72
C PHE A 72 -7.34 8.07 -50.10
N LYS A 73 -8.23 7.52 -49.27
CA LYS A 73 -9.69 7.60 -49.41
C LYS A 73 -10.33 8.20 -48.17
N ILE A 74 -11.20 9.18 -48.35
CA ILE A 74 -12.05 9.70 -47.28
C ILE A 74 -13.36 8.92 -47.29
N ILE A 75 -13.69 8.26 -46.18
CA ILE A 75 -14.87 7.41 -46.04
C ILE A 75 -15.79 8.03 -44.98
N GLY A 76 -17.09 8.13 -45.30
CA GLY A 76 -18.13 8.65 -44.40
C GLY A 76 -18.46 10.14 -44.55
N ALA A 77 -19.48 10.61 -43.81
CA ALA A 77 -19.95 12.00 -43.81
C ALA A 77 -20.16 12.53 -42.37
N GLY A 78 -20.15 13.86 -42.18
CA GLY A 78 -20.35 14.49 -40.87
C GLY A 78 -19.31 14.11 -39.79
N ARG A 79 -19.79 13.76 -38.59
CA ARG A 79 -18.96 13.32 -37.44
C ARG A 79 -18.32 11.92 -37.63
N GLY A 80 -18.73 11.16 -38.65
CA GLY A 80 -18.19 9.83 -38.98
C GLY A 80 -17.11 9.81 -40.05
N LYS A 81 -16.54 10.97 -40.44
CA LYS A 81 -15.48 11.04 -41.45
C LYS A 81 -14.19 10.38 -40.96
N ARG A 82 -13.67 9.43 -41.74
CA ARG A 82 -12.34 8.83 -41.54
C ARG A 82 -11.51 8.87 -42.81
N LEU A 83 -10.21 9.07 -42.67
CA LEU A 83 -9.24 8.92 -43.76
C LEU A 83 -8.69 7.50 -43.67
N SER A 84 -8.74 6.79 -44.79
CA SER A 84 -8.11 5.49 -44.98
C SER A 84 -7.00 5.64 -46.01
N ALA A 85 -5.85 5.02 -45.77
CA ALA A 85 -4.79 4.90 -46.75
C ALA A 85 -4.39 3.44 -46.91
N ARG A 86 -4.17 3.00 -48.15
CA ARG A 86 -3.64 1.65 -48.40
C ARG A 86 -2.12 1.69 -48.44
N PHE A 87 -1.51 0.88 -47.57
CA PHE A 87 -0.07 0.73 -47.43
C PHE A 87 0.36 -0.66 -47.90
N TYR A 88 1.43 -0.72 -48.69
CA TYR A 88 1.90 -1.95 -49.32
C TYR A 88 3.38 -2.18 -49.05
N ASP A 89 3.74 -3.43 -48.85
CA ASP A 89 5.11 -3.93 -48.90
C ASP A 89 5.22 -4.99 -50.01
N GLU A 90 6.36 -5.67 -50.11
CA GLU A 90 6.60 -6.73 -51.12
C GLU A 90 5.70 -7.96 -50.93
N THR A 91 5.03 -8.11 -49.78
CA THR A 91 4.28 -9.31 -49.40
C THR A 91 2.78 -9.14 -49.29
N GLY A 92 2.27 -7.90 -49.18
CA GLY A 92 0.84 -7.68 -49.01
C GLY A 92 0.44 -6.22 -48.86
N SER A 93 -0.80 -6.03 -48.39
CA SER A 93 -1.40 -4.72 -48.19
C SER A 93 -2.11 -4.60 -46.85
N ILE A 94 -2.01 -3.44 -46.22
CA ILE A 94 -2.66 -3.13 -44.94
C ILE A 94 -3.34 -1.76 -45.01
N GLU A 95 -4.44 -1.60 -44.27
CA GLU A 95 -5.18 -0.34 -44.21
C GLU A 95 -4.73 0.52 -43.02
N LEU A 96 -4.41 1.79 -43.28
CA LEU A 96 -4.08 2.78 -42.26
C LEU A 96 -5.27 3.73 -42.08
N VAL A 97 -5.77 3.89 -40.86
CA VAL A 97 -7.03 4.61 -40.59
C VAL A 97 -6.83 5.76 -39.60
N TRP A 98 -7.36 6.94 -39.92
CA TRP A 98 -7.36 8.11 -39.04
C TRP A 98 -8.76 8.71 -38.90
N PHE A 99 -9.12 9.07 -37.66
CA PHE A 99 -10.39 9.74 -37.34
C PHE A 99 -10.24 11.24 -37.03
N LYS A 100 -8.99 11.73 -36.90
CA LYS A 100 -8.66 13.10 -36.52
C LYS A 100 -7.47 13.60 -37.36
N GLY A 101 -7.39 14.90 -37.61
CA GLY A 101 -6.23 15.53 -38.28
C GLY A 101 -6.15 15.27 -39.79
N LEU A 102 -7.28 14.94 -40.45
CA LEU A 102 -7.36 14.51 -41.85
C LEU A 102 -6.58 15.42 -42.80
N ALA A 103 -6.80 16.74 -42.73
CA ALA A 103 -6.15 17.71 -43.63
C ALA A 103 -4.61 17.80 -43.46
N TRP A 104 -4.10 17.56 -42.26
CA TRP A 104 -2.64 17.56 -42.01
C TRP A 104 -1.98 16.31 -42.59
N ILE A 105 -2.64 15.15 -42.47
CA ILE A 105 -2.14 13.86 -42.95
C ILE A 105 -2.06 13.88 -44.48
N THR A 106 -3.11 14.31 -45.17
CA THR A 106 -3.13 14.37 -46.64
C THR A 106 -2.11 15.38 -47.20
N LYS A 107 -1.75 16.41 -46.42
CA LYS A 107 -0.75 17.42 -46.83
C LYS A 107 0.69 16.95 -46.61
N ASN A 108 0.95 16.17 -45.57
CA ASN A 108 2.31 15.80 -45.16
C ASN A 108 2.81 14.49 -45.76
N TYR A 109 1.92 13.55 -46.08
CA TYR A 109 2.29 12.26 -46.65
C TYR A 109 1.95 12.20 -48.14
N LYS A 110 2.92 11.79 -48.95
CA LYS A 110 2.78 11.67 -50.41
C LYS A 110 2.63 10.22 -50.80
N THR A 111 1.94 9.96 -51.91
CA THR A 111 1.83 8.61 -52.47
C THR A 111 3.16 8.17 -53.09
N ASN A 112 3.42 6.86 -53.11
CA ASN A 112 4.61 6.21 -53.69
C ASN A 112 5.96 6.59 -53.07
N VAL A 113 5.96 7.13 -51.85
CA VAL A 113 7.18 7.37 -51.06
C VAL A 113 7.36 6.25 -50.04
N ASP A 114 8.61 5.86 -49.79
CA ASP A 114 8.96 4.87 -48.77
C ASP A 114 8.82 5.46 -47.36
N TYR A 115 7.96 4.82 -46.57
CA TYR A 115 7.70 5.17 -45.19
C TYR A 115 7.92 3.97 -44.26
N VAL A 116 8.30 4.27 -43.03
CA VAL A 116 8.25 3.35 -41.89
C VAL A 116 6.98 3.66 -41.10
N VAL A 117 6.13 2.65 -40.97
CA VAL A 117 4.85 2.74 -40.26
C VAL A 117 4.95 1.95 -38.98
N PHE A 118 4.58 2.58 -37.87
CA PHE A 118 4.54 1.97 -36.55
C PHE A 118 3.15 2.09 -35.94
N GLY A 119 2.62 0.99 -35.41
CA GLY A 119 1.34 1.01 -34.70
C GLY A 119 0.88 -0.37 -34.25
N LYS A 120 -0.30 -0.43 -33.66
CA LYS A 120 -0.93 -1.69 -33.23
C LYS A 120 -1.83 -2.23 -34.34
N PRO A 121 -1.67 -3.50 -34.77
CA PRO A 121 -2.59 -4.12 -35.71
C PRO A 121 -3.92 -4.41 -35.00
N ASN A 122 -5.03 -3.96 -35.59
CA ASN A 122 -6.38 -4.25 -35.15
C ASN A 122 -7.11 -5.04 -36.25
N LEU A 123 -7.92 -6.00 -35.84
CA LEU A 123 -8.76 -6.75 -36.76
C LEU A 123 -10.10 -6.02 -36.94
N PHE A 124 -10.46 -5.68 -38.18
CA PHE A 124 -11.78 -5.15 -38.52
C PHE A 124 -12.34 -5.92 -39.71
N GLY A 125 -13.30 -6.81 -39.44
CA GLY A 125 -13.76 -7.79 -40.42
C GLY A 125 -12.70 -8.87 -40.67
N HIS A 126 -12.29 -9.05 -41.93
CA HIS A 126 -11.20 -9.96 -42.33
C HIS A 126 -9.88 -9.24 -42.61
N ASN A 127 -9.84 -7.91 -42.54
CA ASN A 127 -8.66 -7.13 -42.85
C ASN A 127 -8.01 -6.58 -41.58
N ILE A 128 -6.68 -6.63 -41.54
CA ILE A 128 -5.89 -5.96 -40.50
C ILE A 128 -5.79 -4.48 -40.87
N ASN A 129 -5.99 -3.61 -39.88
CA ASN A 129 -5.74 -2.19 -40.03
C ASN A 129 -4.91 -1.64 -38.87
N ILE A 130 -4.31 -0.48 -39.08
CA ILE A 130 -3.63 0.27 -38.03
C ILE A 130 -4.36 1.59 -37.85
N THR A 131 -4.92 1.80 -36.66
CA THR A 131 -5.59 3.05 -36.30
C THR A 131 -4.59 4.06 -35.76
N HIS A 132 -4.57 5.27 -36.32
CA HIS A 132 -3.66 6.35 -35.96
C HIS A 132 -2.17 5.92 -35.92
N PRO A 133 -1.63 5.36 -37.02
CA PRO A 133 -0.23 4.98 -37.09
C PRO A 133 0.72 6.18 -36.98
N GLU A 134 1.89 5.94 -36.41
CA GLU A 134 3.04 6.84 -36.55
C GLU A 134 3.75 6.54 -37.86
N ILE A 135 3.89 7.54 -38.73
CA ILE A 135 4.54 7.40 -40.03
C ILE A 135 5.77 8.30 -40.09
N GLU A 136 6.92 7.71 -40.40
CA GLU A 136 8.18 8.41 -40.62
C GLU A 136 8.72 8.12 -42.02
N ASP A 137 9.36 9.13 -42.61
CA ASP A 137 10.06 8.99 -43.89
C ASP A 137 11.26 8.05 -43.72
N ALA A 138 11.38 7.04 -44.59
CA ALA A 138 12.42 6.02 -44.46
C ALA A 138 13.83 6.61 -44.52
N VAL A 139 14.06 7.68 -45.30
CA VAL A 139 15.37 8.34 -45.41
C VAL A 139 15.74 9.09 -44.13
N LYS A 140 14.74 9.66 -43.45
CA LYS A 140 14.94 10.30 -42.14
C LYS A 140 15.11 9.28 -41.03
N PHE A 141 14.40 8.16 -41.12
CA PHE A 141 14.50 7.06 -40.19
C PHE A 141 15.91 6.47 -40.19
N ASP A 142 16.45 6.15 -41.38
CA ASP A 142 17.78 5.57 -41.57
C ASP A 142 18.93 6.51 -41.10
N LYS A 143 18.69 7.84 -41.07
CA LYS A 143 19.64 8.84 -40.56
C LYS A 143 19.51 9.15 -39.06
N SER A 144 18.41 8.74 -38.43
CA SER A 144 18.18 9.01 -37.02
C SER A 144 18.92 7.99 -36.15
N LEU A 145 19.45 8.42 -34.99
CA LEU A 145 19.94 7.54 -33.94
C LEU A 145 18.74 6.78 -33.32
N THR A 146 18.16 5.86 -34.08
CA THR A 146 17.11 4.96 -33.60
C THR A 146 17.76 3.99 -32.63
N THR A 147 17.72 4.37 -31.37
CA THR A 147 17.99 3.47 -30.26
C THR A 147 17.04 2.28 -30.36
N ALA A 148 17.57 1.07 -30.16
CA ALA A 148 16.82 -0.18 -30.30
C ALA A 148 15.47 -0.17 -29.54
N LEU A 149 15.47 0.52 -28.40
CA LEU A 149 14.33 0.68 -27.52
C LEU A 149 13.92 2.16 -27.47
N GLN A 150 12.71 2.47 -27.95
CA GLN A 150 12.15 3.81 -27.90
C GLN A 150 11.38 4.04 -26.60
N SER A 151 11.75 5.11 -25.89
CA SER A 151 11.10 5.56 -24.65
C SER A 151 9.71 6.19 -24.92
N GLN A 152 8.74 5.82 -24.08
CA GLN A 152 7.40 6.40 -24.05
C GLN A 152 7.11 7.10 -22.72
N TYR A 153 6.57 8.32 -22.80
CA TYR A 153 6.31 9.19 -21.65
C TYR A 153 4.81 9.37 -21.39
N SER A 154 4.43 9.59 -20.12
CA SER A 154 3.03 9.70 -19.69
C SER A 154 2.48 11.12 -19.85
N ILE A 155 1.76 11.40 -20.93
CA ILE A 155 1.38 12.78 -21.28
C ILE A 155 -0.09 13.08 -20.93
N PRO A 156 -0.34 14.07 -20.06
CA PRO A 156 -1.68 14.60 -19.77
C PRO A 156 -2.43 15.05 -21.02
N GLU A 157 -3.76 14.93 -21.00
CA GLU A 157 -4.59 15.29 -22.16
C GLU A 157 -4.45 16.75 -22.59
N LYS A 158 -4.29 17.68 -21.64
CA LYS A 158 -4.06 19.10 -21.95
C LYS A 158 -2.75 19.33 -22.69
N LEU A 159 -1.70 18.56 -22.41
CA LEU A 159 -0.45 18.63 -23.16
C LEU A 159 -0.61 18.04 -24.56
N LYS A 160 -1.34 16.92 -24.70
CA LYS A 160 -1.68 16.36 -26.02
C LYS A 160 -2.47 17.34 -26.89
N ALA A 161 -3.42 18.07 -26.28
CA ALA A 161 -4.21 19.10 -26.96
C ALA A 161 -3.35 20.27 -27.48
N ASN A 162 -2.20 20.53 -26.84
CA ASN A 162 -1.22 21.54 -27.25
C ASN A 162 -0.10 20.96 -28.13
N PHE A 163 -0.35 19.83 -28.80
CA PHE A 163 0.59 19.16 -29.72
C PHE A 163 1.91 18.70 -29.06
N ILE A 164 1.92 18.50 -27.74
CA ILE A 164 3.05 17.89 -27.04
C ILE A 164 2.86 16.38 -27.05
N SER A 165 3.79 15.69 -27.71
CA SER A 165 3.77 14.23 -27.88
C SER A 165 4.96 13.58 -27.17
N SER A 166 4.96 12.26 -27.06
CA SER A 166 6.08 11.50 -26.47
C SER A 166 7.38 11.75 -27.25
N LYS A 167 7.26 11.96 -28.57
CA LYS A 167 8.36 12.36 -29.44
C LYS A 167 8.90 13.74 -29.09
N THR A 168 8.02 14.71 -28.79
CA THR A 168 8.41 16.06 -28.35
C THR A 168 9.23 16.00 -27.07
N ILE A 169 8.78 15.23 -26.07
CA ILE A 169 9.50 15.05 -24.80
C ILE A 169 10.85 14.40 -25.05
N ARG A 170 10.91 13.35 -25.88
CA ARG A 170 12.17 12.70 -26.27
C ARG A 170 13.15 13.69 -26.90
N THR A 171 12.72 14.53 -27.84
CA THR A 171 13.59 15.57 -28.46
C THR A 171 14.10 16.57 -27.41
N ILE A 172 13.26 16.95 -26.45
CA ILE A 172 13.69 17.82 -25.34
C ILE A 172 14.77 17.11 -24.51
N GLN A 173 14.57 15.83 -24.16
CA GLN A 173 15.59 15.03 -23.45
C GLN A 173 16.89 14.90 -24.25
N GLU A 174 16.82 14.77 -25.59
CA GLU A 174 18.01 14.74 -26.45
C GLU A 174 18.77 16.06 -26.37
N ASN A 175 18.07 17.18 -26.44
CA ASN A 175 18.68 18.50 -26.33
C ASN A 175 19.30 18.71 -24.95
N ILE A 176 18.63 18.29 -23.88
CA ILE A 176 19.19 18.34 -22.52
C ILE A 176 20.46 17.50 -22.45
N SER A 177 20.44 16.27 -22.98
CA SER A 177 21.61 15.39 -22.99
C SER A 177 22.79 15.96 -23.79
N ARG A 178 22.54 16.78 -24.81
CA ARG A 178 23.61 17.42 -25.59
C ARG A 178 24.17 18.67 -24.91
N GLN A 179 23.29 19.46 -24.30
CA GLN A 179 23.65 20.78 -23.76
C GLN A 179 24.19 20.72 -22.33
N PHE A 180 23.71 19.78 -21.50
CA PHE A 180 23.93 19.83 -20.04
C PHE A 180 24.67 18.61 -19.46
N VAL A 181 25.05 17.64 -20.29
CA VAL A 181 25.69 16.39 -19.81
C VAL A 181 27.03 16.60 -19.09
N SER A 182 27.76 17.67 -19.38
CA SER A 182 29.02 17.99 -18.69
C SER A 182 28.83 18.55 -17.27
N ILE A 183 27.60 18.96 -16.93
CA ILE A 183 27.27 19.60 -15.64
C ILE A 183 26.68 18.57 -14.64
N ILE A 184 26.40 17.35 -15.11
CA ILE A 184 25.88 16.27 -14.26
C ILE A 184 27.00 15.77 -13.36
N HIS A 185 26.92 16.11 -12.08
CA HIS A 185 27.79 15.61 -11.03
C HIS A 185 27.24 14.33 -10.42
N GLU A 186 28.12 13.49 -9.90
CA GLU A 186 27.74 12.23 -9.26
C GLU A 186 26.95 12.49 -7.95
N SER A 187 25.98 11.63 -7.67
CA SER A 187 25.09 11.75 -6.50
C SER A 187 25.41 10.75 -5.38
N LEU A 188 26.22 9.73 -5.66
CA LEU A 188 26.67 8.75 -4.66
C LEU A 188 28.19 8.81 -4.48
N PRO A 189 28.71 8.60 -3.26
CA PRO A 189 30.14 8.42 -3.03
C PRO A 189 30.72 7.24 -3.82
N SER A 190 31.99 7.34 -4.23
CA SER A 190 32.70 6.29 -4.98
C SER A 190 32.67 4.93 -4.29
N PHE A 191 32.80 4.88 -2.96
CA PHE A 191 32.77 3.63 -2.22
C PHE A 191 31.45 2.86 -2.36
N LEU A 192 30.31 3.54 -2.50
CA LEU A 192 29.02 2.89 -2.77
C LEU A 192 28.94 2.42 -4.22
N ILE A 193 29.42 3.25 -5.15
CA ILE A 193 29.41 2.95 -6.58
C ILE A 193 30.23 1.69 -6.87
N ASP A 194 31.45 1.63 -6.34
CA ASP A 194 32.38 0.53 -6.56
C ASP A 194 31.88 -0.77 -5.90
N LYS A 195 31.40 -0.68 -4.65
CA LYS A 195 30.88 -1.83 -3.90
C LYS A 195 29.68 -2.48 -4.58
N LEU A 196 28.75 -1.67 -5.08
CA LEU A 196 27.51 -2.13 -5.70
C LEU A 196 27.61 -2.26 -7.23
N LYS A 197 28.78 -1.98 -7.82
CA LYS A 197 29.04 -2.00 -9.27
C LYS A 197 28.00 -1.17 -10.06
N LEU A 198 27.72 0.00 -9.53
CA LEU A 198 26.72 0.93 -10.06
C LEU A 198 27.26 1.67 -11.29
N VAL A 199 26.39 1.91 -12.27
CA VAL A 199 26.71 2.82 -13.39
C VAL A 199 26.75 4.26 -12.92
N SER A 200 27.53 5.12 -13.58
CA SER A 200 27.59 6.55 -13.25
C SER A 200 26.20 7.21 -13.39
N LEU A 201 25.92 8.27 -12.62
CA LEU A 201 24.63 8.96 -12.72
C LEU A 201 24.37 9.46 -14.15
N LYS A 202 25.40 10.02 -14.79
CA LYS A 202 25.36 10.50 -16.17
C LYS A 202 24.95 9.40 -17.15
N ASP A 203 25.56 8.23 -17.05
CA ASP A 203 25.23 7.10 -17.92
C ASP A 203 23.84 6.54 -17.61
N ALA A 204 23.44 6.52 -16.34
CA ALA A 204 22.12 6.05 -15.93
C ALA A 204 21.01 6.92 -16.51
N LEU A 205 21.10 8.24 -16.35
CA LEU A 205 20.12 9.19 -16.91
C LEU A 205 20.07 9.07 -18.43
N PHE A 206 21.22 9.00 -19.10
CA PHE A 206 21.25 8.84 -20.56
C PHE A 206 20.58 7.52 -21.00
N GLN A 207 20.92 6.38 -20.40
CA GLN A 207 20.41 5.07 -20.80
C GLN A 207 18.95 4.85 -20.43
N VAL A 208 18.41 5.53 -19.42
CA VAL A 208 16.97 5.47 -19.10
C VAL A 208 16.13 6.18 -20.16
N HIS A 209 16.60 7.27 -20.75
CA HIS A 209 15.89 7.94 -21.85
C HIS A 209 16.21 7.35 -23.22
N PHE A 210 17.47 6.96 -23.44
CA PHE A 210 18.04 6.47 -24.69
C PHE A 210 18.75 5.12 -24.52
N PRO A 211 18.01 4.06 -24.18
CA PRO A 211 18.58 2.74 -23.94
C PRO A 211 19.17 2.12 -25.20
N GLN A 212 20.48 1.88 -25.17
CA GLN A 212 21.18 1.19 -26.27
C GLN A 212 20.96 -0.34 -26.27
N SER A 213 20.66 -0.91 -25.10
CA SER A 213 20.33 -2.34 -24.96
C SER A 213 19.45 -2.58 -23.73
N SER A 214 18.75 -3.72 -23.70
CA SER A 214 17.96 -4.12 -22.53
C SER A 214 18.83 -4.23 -21.26
N ASN A 215 20.07 -4.72 -21.36
CA ASN A 215 20.97 -4.84 -20.21
C ASN A 215 21.42 -3.47 -19.67
N LYS A 216 21.79 -2.54 -20.55
CA LYS A 216 22.15 -1.17 -20.12
C LYS A 216 20.97 -0.44 -19.50
N LEU A 217 19.76 -0.64 -20.05
CA LEU A 217 18.52 -0.10 -19.46
C LEU A 217 18.29 -0.64 -18.05
N LYS A 218 18.41 -1.97 -17.84
CA LYS A 218 18.25 -2.59 -16.52
C LYS A 218 19.24 -2.03 -15.50
N ASN A 219 20.52 -1.88 -15.88
CA ASN A 219 21.53 -1.33 -14.99
C ASN A 219 21.26 0.14 -14.64
N ALA A 220 20.80 0.93 -15.61
CA ALA A 220 20.43 2.32 -15.42
C ALA A 220 19.20 2.47 -14.50
N GLN A 221 18.16 1.67 -14.74
CA GLN A 221 16.98 1.61 -13.87
C GLN A 221 17.36 1.18 -12.46
N PHE A 222 18.21 0.15 -12.30
CA PHE A 222 18.68 -0.30 -10.99
C PHE A 222 19.40 0.82 -10.24
N ARG A 223 20.33 1.52 -10.90
CA ARG A 223 21.08 2.65 -10.33
C ARG A 223 20.16 3.77 -9.82
N LEU A 224 19.19 4.20 -10.64
CA LEU A 224 18.29 5.30 -10.29
C LEU A 224 17.28 4.90 -9.22
N LYS A 225 16.73 3.68 -9.29
CA LYS A 225 15.86 3.13 -8.25
C LYS A 225 16.59 2.98 -6.93
N PHE A 226 17.82 2.48 -6.95
CA PHE A 226 18.65 2.36 -5.76
C PHE A 226 18.89 3.73 -5.13
N GLU A 227 19.27 4.75 -5.92
CA GLU A 227 19.50 6.10 -5.44
C GLU A 227 18.29 6.71 -4.75
N GLU A 228 17.14 6.66 -5.43
CA GLU A 228 15.89 7.21 -4.92
C GLU A 228 15.53 6.57 -3.58
N LEU A 229 15.53 5.23 -3.52
CA LEU A 229 15.23 4.50 -2.29
C LEU A 229 16.30 4.71 -1.20
N PHE A 230 17.57 4.79 -1.58
CA PHE A 230 18.69 4.99 -0.64
C PHE A 230 18.59 6.32 0.07
N PHE A 231 18.34 7.42 -0.65
CA PHE A 231 18.22 8.72 0.00
C PHE A 231 16.98 8.85 0.86
N ILE A 232 15.86 8.22 0.46
CA ILE A 232 14.66 8.12 1.30
C ILE A 232 15.00 7.40 2.60
N GLN A 233 15.63 6.21 2.52
CA GLN A 233 16.02 5.42 3.69
C GLN A 233 17.04 6.15 4.57
N LEU A 234 18.03 6.82 3.98
CA LEU A 234 19.03 7.60 4.69
C LEU A 234 18.39 8.76 5.47
N ASN A 235 17.43 9.46 4.87
CA ASN A 235 16.71 10.54 5.55
C ASN A 235 15.86 10.01 6.72
N LEU A 236 15.09 8.93 6.50
CA LEU A 236 14.26 8.29 7.52
C LEU A 236 15.10 7.81 8.72
N LEU A 237 16.20 7.09 8.46
CA LEU A 237 17.10 6.61 9.50
C LEU A 237 17.78 7.76 10.27
N LYS A 238 18.17 8.83 9.57
CA LYS A 238 18.72 10.03 10.21
C LYS A 238 17.70 10.70 11.12
N GLN A 239 16.47 10.88 10.66
CA GLN A 239 15.38 11.45 11.46
C GLN A 239 15.08 10.59 12.69
N LYS A 240 14.96 9.28 12.50
CA LYS A 240 14.73 8.30 13.58
C LYS A 240 15.82 8.36 14.64
N LYS A 241 17.10 8.37 14.25
CA LYS A 241 18.23 8.44 15.20
C LYS A 241 18.27 9.78 15.93
N ASN A 242 18.03 10.90 15.23
CA ASN A 242 17.99 12.24 15.81
C ASN A 242 16.84 12.40 16.82
N ARG A 243 15.66 11.82 16.53
CA ARG A 243 14.55 11.75 17.48
C ARG A 243 14.91 10.90 18.70
N LYS A 244 15.46 9.71 18.49
CA LYS A 244 15.88 8.80 19.58
C LYS A 244 16.94 9.45 20.49
N GLU A 245 17.84 10.29 19.97
CA GLU A 245 18.79 11.05 20.81
C GLU A 245 18.14 12.20 21.61
N LYS A 246 17.10 12.84 21.08
CA LYS A 246 16.45 13.99 21.72
C LYS A 246 15.33 13.60 22.69
N SER A 247 14.56 12.55 22.37
CA SER A 247 13.42 12.09 23.17
C SER A 247 13.90 11.23 24.33
N LYS A 248 14.19 11.87 25.47
CA LYS A 248 14.36 11.19 26.75
C LYS A 248 13.02 10.61 27.20
N CYS A 249 13.04 9.44 27.82
CA CYS A 249 11.84 8.78 28.34
C CYS A 249 12.13 8.07 29.66
N PHE A 250 11.08 7.57 30.29
CA PHE A 250 11.17 6.82 31.53
C PHE A 250 11.96 5.51 31.35
N ILE A 251 12.51 4.99 32.44
CA ILE A 251 13.22 3.71 32.46
C ILE A 251 12.39 2.72 33.28
N PHE A 252 12.08 1.56 32.69
CA PHE A 252 11.39 0.49 33.41
C PHE A 252 12.39 -0.62 33.79
N LEU A 253 12.70 -0.76 35.07
CA LEU A 253 13.72 -1.67 35.63
C LEU A 253 13.16 -3.08 35.88
N ARG A 254 13.98 -4.11 35.59
CA ARG A 254 13.53 -5.54 35.61
C ARG A 254 13.25 -6.07 37.00
N GLU A 255 13.93 -5.47 37.97
CA GLU A 255 13.83 -5.83 39.37
C GLU A 255 12.44 -5.54 39.93
N LYS A 256 11.73 -4.56 39.34
CA LYS A 256 10.39 -4.16 39.77
C LYS A 256 9.26 -5.01 39.18
N ASP A 257 9.55 -5.91 38.23
CA ASP A 257 8.56 -6.70 37.49
C ASP A 257 7.85 -7.73 38.40
N ASN A 258 6.89 -7.30 39.23
CA ASN A 258 6.17 -8.14 40.17
C ASN A 258 4.89 -8.70 39.53
N PHE A 259 4.00 -7.82 39.07
CA PHE A 259 2.75 -8.18 38.39
C PHE A 259 3.02 -8.89 37.07
N THR A 260 4.04 -8.44 36.32
CA THR A 260 4.43 -9.07 35.05
C THR A 260 4.84 -10.53 35.24
N LYS A 261 5.69 -10.83 36.24
CA LYS A 261 6.11 -12.20 36.57
C LYS A 261 4.94 -13.05 37.07
N LEU A 262 4.04 -12.46 37.86
CA LEU A 262 2.87 -13.15 38.37
C LEU A 262 1.92 -13.57 37.23
N LEU A 263 1.60 -12.65 36.31
CA LEU A 263 0.78 -12.97 35.15
C LEU A 263 1.45 -14.05 34.29
N TYR A 264 2.74 -13.91 34.00
CA TYR A 264 3.48 -14.88 33.19
C TYR A 264 3.39 -16.31 33.75
N LYS A 265 3.49 -16.46 35.08
CA LYS A 265 3.35 -17.77 35.75
C LYS A 265 1.92 -18.33 35.74
N ARG A 266 0.90 -17.46 35.66
CA ARG A 266 -0.52 -17.85 35.64
C ARG A 266 -1.05 -18.19 34.24
N LEU A 267 -0.28 -17.92 33.18
CA LEU A 267 -0.73 -18.19 31.81
C LEU A 267 -0.98 -19.70 31.61
N PRO A 268 -2.15 -20.09 31.06
CA PRO A 268 -2.46 -21.50 30.81
C PRO A 268 -1.73 -22.09 29.60
N PHE A 269 -0.88 -21.31 28.94
CA PHE A 269 -0.12 -21.68 27.75
C PHE A 269 1.27 -21.04 27.78
N LYS A 270 2.19 -21.59 26.98
CA LYS A 270 3.53 -21.02 26.80
C LYS A 270 3.51 -19.96 25.70
N LEU A 271 4.28 -18.89 25.91
CA LEU A 271 4.51 -17.88 24.86
C LEU A 271 5.32 -18.49 23.71
N THR A 272 5.08 -17.99 22.50
CA THR A 272 5.88 -18.36 21.32
C THR A 272 7.28 -17.72 21.36
N GLN A 273 8.23 -18.23 20.58
CA GLN A 273 9.57 -17.63 20.53
C GLN A 273 9.52 -16.22 19.93
N ALA A 274 8.64 -16.02 18.94
CA ALA A 274 8.38 -14.69 18.39
C ALA A 274 7.86 -13.70 19.45
N GLN A 275 6.91 -14.12 20.31
CA GLN A 275 6.40 -13.28 21.40
C GLN A 275 7.49 -12.95 22.43
N ILE A 276 8.32 -13.93 22.80
CA ILE A 276 9.44 -13.73 23.75
C ILE A 276 10.47 -12.76 23.16
N ARG A 277 10.84 -12.93 21.88
CA ARG A 277 11.76 -12.04 21.17
C ARG A 277 11.23 -10.60 21.16
N VAL A 278 9.98 -10.40 20.79
CA VAL A 278 9.34 -9.08 20.77
C VAL A 278 9.28 -8.44 22.16
N LEU A 279 8.95 -9.21 23.21
CA LEU A 279 9.00 -8.71 24.59
C LEU A 279 10.43 -8.31 25.00
N GLY A 280 11.45 -9.04 24.54
CA GLY A 280 12.86 -8.69 24.72
C GLY A 280 13.24 -7.38 24.02
N GLU A 281 12.77 -7.18 22.79
CA GLU A 281 12.97 -5.94 22.01
C GLU A 281 12.32 -4.73 22.74
N ILE A 282 11.05 -4.86 23.14
CA ILE A 282 10.33 -3.85 23.93
C ILE A 282 11.08 -3.55 25.23
N ARG A 283 11.56 -4.59 25.91
CA ARG A 283 12.32 -4.43 27.15
C ARG A 283 13.63 -3.68 26.96
N SER A 284 14.33 -3.94 25.86
CA SER A 284 15.56 -3.22 25.54
C SER A 284 15.29 -1.73 25.35
N ASP A 285 14.19 -1.36 24.72
CA ASP A 285 13.82 0.05 24.56
C ASP A 285 13.44 0.69 25.89
N PHE A 286 12.67 0.01 26.75
CA PHE A 286 12.34 0.49 28.11
C PHE A 286 13.55 0.71 29.01
N LEU A 287 14.66 0.00 28.77
CA LEU A 287 15.91 0.17 29.53
C LEU A 287 16.83 1.25 28.93
N SER A 288 16.54 1.74 27.72
CA SER A 288 17.45 2.64 26.99
C SER A 288 17.44 4.09 27.50
N GLY A 289 16.42 4.48 28.29
CA GLY A 289 16.18 5.86 28.68
C GLY A 289 15.72 6.78 27.54
N LYS A 290 15.42 6.21 26.37
CA LYS A 290 14.93 6.90 25.18
C LYS A 290 13.50 6.47 24.90
N GLN A 291 12.72 7.34 24.27
CA GLN A 291 11.33 7.01 23.91
C GLN A 291 11.31 5.76 23.01
N MET A 292 10.47 4.80 23.38
CA MET A 292 10.15 3.67 22.50
C MET A 292 9.09 4.17 21.52
N ASN A 293 9.31 3.97 20.23
CA ASN A 293 8.31 4.25 19.20
C ASN A 293 8.29 3.07 18.23
N ARG A 294 7.42 2.09 18.51
CA ARG A 294 7.52 0.75 17.92
C ARG A 294 6.20 0.30 17.31
N LEU A 295 6.26 -0.27 16.10
CA LEU A 295 5.16 -0.97 15.43
C LEU A 295 5.25 -2.48 15.72
N LEU A 296 4.29 -2.98 16.48
CA LEU A 296 4.04 -4.40 16.69
C LEU A 296 3.10 -4.94 15.60
N GLN A 297 3.67 -5.74 14.71
CA GLN A 297 2.97 -6.41 13.64
C GLN A 297 2.89 -7.91 13.92
N GLY A 298 1.78 -8.52 13.54
CA GLY A 298 1.61 -9.96 13.59
C GLY A 298 0.29 -10.34 12.96
N ASP A 299 0.15 -11.61 12.58
CA ASP A 299 -1.10 -12.10 12.00
C ASP A 299 -2.27 -11.98 13.00
N VAL A 300 -3.51 -12.03 12.51
CA VAL A 300 -4.71 -12.02 13.35
C VAL A 300 -4.67 -13.23 14.28
N GLY A 301 -4.76 -13.01 15.59
CA GLY A 301 -4.65 -14.08 16.59
C GLY A 301 -3.22 -14.53 16.93
N SER A 302 -2.18 -13.80 16.53
CA SER A 302 -0.78 -14.07 16.94
C SER A 302 -0.47 -13.73 18.41
N GLY A 303 -1.45 -13.24 19.17
CA GLY A 303 -1.28 -12.88 20.60
C GLY A 303 -0.76 -11.46 20.85
N LYS A 304 -0.95 -10.52 19.91
CA LYS A 304 -0.58 -9.09 20.07
C LYS A 304 -1.12 -8.48 21.37
N THR A 305 -2.38 -8.72 21.71
CA THR A 305 -3.01 -8.22 22.95
C THR A 305 -2.28 -8.68 24.21
N LEU A 306 -1.74 -9.90 24.22
CA LEU A 306 -0.98 -10.41 25.37
C LEU A 306 0.38 -9.73 25.51
N VAL A 307 1.08 -9.51 24.40
CA VAL A 307 2.34 -8.73 24.37
C VAL A 307 2.09 -7.29 24.85
N ALA A 308 1.00 -6.68 24.40
CA ALA A 308 0.57 -5.36 24.87
C ALA A 308 0.28 -5.34 26.38
N LEU A 309 -0.47 -6.31 26.90
CA LEU A 309 -0.78 -6.42 28.32
C LEU A 309 0.49 -6.57 29.17
N LEU A 310 1.40 -7.49 28.80
CA LEU A 310 2.67 -7.66 29.52
C LEU A 310 3.50 -6.37 29.50
N SER A 311 3.49 -5.64 28.37
CA SER A 311 4.17 -4.34 28.27
C SER A 311 3.55 -3.27 29.18
N MET A 312 2.22 -3.22 29.29
CA MET A 312 1.53 -2.33 30.25
C MET A 312 1.86 -2.68 31.69
N LEU A 313 1.93 -3.98 32.03
CA LEU A 313 2.31 -4.41 33.38
C LEU A 313 3.74 -4.01 33.74
N MET A 314 4.69 -4.03 32.78
CA MET A 314 6.05 -3.53 33.04
C MET A 314 6.06 -2.04 33.42
N ALA A 315 5.16 -1.22 32.83
CA ALA A 315 5.01 0.18 33.20
C ALA A 315 4.38 0.33 34.60
N VAL A 316 3.32 -0.44 34.88
CA VAL A 316 2.62 -0.45 36.18
C VAL A 316 3.53 -0.90 37.32
N ASP A 317 4.32 -1.96 37.10
CA ASP A 317 5.35 -2.45 38.02
C ASP A 317 6.38 -1.37 38.38
N ASN A 318 6.61 -0.41 37.48
CA ASN A 318 7.52 0.70 37.69
C ASN A 318 6.85 1.96 38.28
N GLY A 319 5.58 1.89 38.65
CA GLY A 319 4.82 2.99 39.26
C GLY A 319 4.22 3.98 38.26
N PHE A 320 4.14 3.60 36.98
CA PHE A 320 3.55 4.40 35.92
C PHE A 320 2.15 3.89 35.55
N GLN A 321 1.36 4.75 34.92
CA GLN A 321 0.09 4.40 34.31
C GLN A 321 0.30 4.02 32.84
N ALA A 322 -0.57 3.17 32.32
CA ALA A 322 -0.58 2.82 30.90
C ALA A 322 -1.97 3.02 30.30
N CYS A 323 -2.03 3.27 29.00
CA CYS A 323 -3.31 3.30 28.29
C CYS A 323 -3.27 2.56 26.96
N ILE A 324 -4.44 2.10 26.52
CA ILE A 324 -4.65 1.55 25.18
C ILE A 324 -5.79 2.28 24.48
N MET A 325 -5.47 2.85 23.33
CA MET A 325 -6.41 3.53 22.45
C MET A 325 -6.88 2.61 21.34
N VAL A 326 -8.19 2.54 21.15
CA VAL A 326 -8.87 1.56 20.31
C VAL A 326 -9.92 2.25 19.43
N PRO A 327 -10.13 1.87 18.15
CA PRO A 327 -10.91 2.70 17.21
C PRO A 327 -12.42 2.72 17.46
N THR A 328 -12.97 1.71 18.14
CA THR A 328 -14.42 1.60 18.36
C THR A 328 -14.73 1.17 19.78
N GLU A 329 -15.93 1.51 20.25
CA GLU A 329 -16.41 1.14 21.60
C GLU A 329 -16.56 -0.37 21.78
N ILE A 330 -16.85 -1.10 20.70
CA ILE A 330 -16.99 -2.55 20.75
C ILE A 330 -15.63 -3.21 20.96
N LEU A 331 -14.61 -2.75 20.23
CA LEU A 331 -13.24 -3.22 20.41
C LEU A 331 -12.68 -2.82 21.79
N SER A 332 -12.99 -1.61 22.31
CA SER A 332 -12.53 -1.20 23.63
C SER A 332 -13.14 -2.06 24.74
N ASN A 333 -14.45 -2.37 24.66
CA ASN A 333 -15.11 -3.29 25.57
C ASN A 333 -14.52 -4.71 25.51
N GLN A 334 -14.19 -5.19 24.31
CA GLN A 334 -13.56 -6.49 24.12
C GLN A 334 -12.17 -6.56 24.76
N HIS A 335 -11.32 -5.56 24.52
CA HIS A 335 -10.01 -5.45 25.16
C HIS A 335 -10.15 -5.38 26.68
N TYR A 336 -11.12 -4.61 27.18
CA TYR A 336 -11.42 -4.51 28.61
C TYR A 336 -11.77 -5.85 29.24
N ARG A 337 -12.73 -6.58 28.68
CA ARG A 337 -13.11 -7.92 29.18
C ARG A 337 -11.95 -8.92 29.11
N THR A 338 -11.19 -8.89 28.01
CA THR A 338 -10.05 -9.80 27.79
C THR A 338 -8.94 -9.53 28.79
N ILE A 339 -8.57 -8.26 28.98
CA ILE A 339 -7.53 -7.84 29.90
C ILE A 339 -7.93 -8.12 31.35
N LEU A 340 -9.19 -7.83 31.74
CA LEU A 340 -9.70 -8.18 33.06
C LEU A 340 -9.63 -9.68 33.33
N LYS A 341 -9.97 -10.52 32.35
CA LYS A 341 -9.87 -11.99 32.47
C LYS A 341 -8.43 -12.46 32.71
N PHE A 342 -7.45 -11.86 32.05
CA PHE A 342 -6.04 -12.19 32.27
C PHE A 342 -5.52 -11.66 33.60
N ILE A 343 -5.89 -10.44 33.99
CA ILE A 343 -5.44 -9.82 35.24
C ILE A 343 -6.04 -10.54 36.45
N GLY A 344 -7.34 -10.88 36.43
CA GLY A 344 -8.01 -11.47 37.58
C GLY A 344 -7.72 -10.70 38.88
N ASP A 345 -7.31 -11.42 39.92
CA ASP A 345 -7.04 -10.84 41.25
C ASP A 345 -5.56 -10.43 41.44
N ILE A 346 -4.85 -10.06 40.37
CA ILE A 346 -3.44 -9.62 40.44
C ILE A 346 -3.27 -8.27 41.17
N GLY A 347 -4.37 -7.53 41.40
CA GLY A 347 -4.36 -6.25 42.12
C GLY A 347 -4.05 -5.03 41.24
N VAL A 348 -4.28 -5.16 39.93
CA VAL A 348 -4.12 -4.07 38.95
C VAL A 348 -5.49 -3.55 38.54
N ASN A 349 -5.74 -2.27 38.78
CA ASN A 349 -7.01 -1.63 38.47
C ASN A 349 -7.07 -1.20 37.00
N VAL A 350 -8.03 -1.77 36.28
CA VAL A 350 -8.30 -1.45 34.87
C VAL A 350 -9.64 -0.75 34.74
N SER A 351 -9.69 0.31 33.94
CA SER A 351 -10.90 1.09 33.69
C SER A 351 -11.15 1.31 32.20
N LEU A 352 -12.40 1.63 31.85
CA LEU A 352 -12.85 1.84 30.47
C LEU A 352 -13.41 3.25 30.30
N LEU A 353 -12.94 3.98 29.28
CA LEU A 353 -13.44 5.30 28.89
C LEU A 353 -13.88 5.31 27.43
N THR A 354 -15.16 5.58 27.19
CA THR A 354 -15.77 5.63 25.85
C THR A 354 -16.63 6.89 25.68
N GLY A 355 -17.15 7.11 24.46
CA GLY A 355 -18.08 8.21 24.20
C GLY A 355 -19.38 8.02 24.98
N ALA A 356 -19.82 6.78 25.15
CA ALA A 356 -21.01 6.40 25.91
C ALA A 356 -20.87 6.49 27.45
N THR A 357 -19.67 6.68 28.00
CA THR A 357 -19.44 6.71 29.46
C THR A 357 -20.15 7.90 30.12
N LYS A 358 -20.94 7.65 31.17
CA LYS A 358 -21.76 8.68 31.84
C LYS A 358 -20.91 9.75 32.51
N LYS A 359 -21.47 10.96 32.64
CA LYS A 359 -20.76 12.11 33.24
C LYS A 359 -20.34 11.89 34.71
N SER A 360 -21.11 11.13 35.49
CA SER A 360 -20.74 10.76 36.87
C SER A 360 -19.53 9.84 36.90
N GLU A 361 -19.55 8.77 36.09
CA GLU A 361 -18.44 7.81 35.95
C GLU A 361 -17.18 8.48 35.43
N ARG A 362 -17.30 9.40 34.46
CA ARG A 362 -16.16 10.20 33.96
C ARG A 362 -15.46 10.98 35.07
N LYS A 363 -16.20 11.59 36.01
CA LYS A 363 -15.61 12.31 37.15
C LYS A 363 -14.80 11.38 38.05
N GLU A 364 -15.33 10.20 38.34
CA GLU A 364 -14.62 9.19 39.14
C GLU A 364 -13.36 8.70 38.43
N LEU A 365 -13.44 8.45 37.11
CA LEU A 365 -12.28 8.08 36.29
C LEU A 365 -11.21 9.18 36.30
N HIS A 366 -11.59 10.44 36.11
CA HIS A 366 -10.64 11.56 36.11
C HIS A 366 -9.93 11.69 37.46
N ASN A 367 -10.67 11.57 38.57
CA ASN A 367 -10.09 11.56 39.91
C ASN A 367 -9.16 10.36 40.11
N GLY A 368 -9.59 9.17 39.65
CA GLY A 368 -8.84 7.92 39.71
C GLY A 368 -7.52 7.93 38.93
N LEU A 369 -7.48 8.68 37.82
CA LEU A 369 -6.27 8.88 37.03
C LEU A 369 -5.28 9.81 37.73
N GLN A 370 -5.77 10.89 38.35
CA GLN A 370 -4.93 11.87 39.05
C GLN A 370 -4.40 11.37 40.39
N ASN A 371 -5.17 10.57 41.13
CA ASN A 371 -4.76 10.00 42.41
C ASN A 371 -4.04 8.64 42.29
N LYS A 372 -3.80 8.16 41.06
CA LYS A 372 -3.12 6.89 40.74
C LYS A 372 -3.85 5.61 41.19
N THR A 373 -5.14 5.66 41.50
CA THR A 373 -5.90 4.44 41.78
C THR A 373 -6.14 3.62 40.52
N ILE A 374 -6.20 4.25 39.34
CA ILE A 374 -6.31 3.56 38.04
C ILE A 374 -4.91 3.32 37.46
N ASN A 375 -4.58 2.06 37.18
CA ASN A 375 -3.28 1.67 36.62
C ASN A 375 -3.31 1.60 35.09
N ILE A 376 -4.38 1.02 34.53
CA ILE A 376 -4.55 0.83 33.09
C ILE A 376 -5.89 1.45 32.64
N LEU A 377 -5.84 2.32 31.64
CA LEU A 377 -7.03 2.90 31.03
C LEU A 377 -7.20 2.43 29.58
N ILE A 378 -8.35 1.86 29.27
CA ILE A 378 -8.73 1.42 27.94
C ILE A 378 -9.75 2.40 27.40
N GLY A 379 -9.63 2.84 26.15
CA GLY A 379 -10.62 3.76 25.62
C GLY A 379 -10.54 4.05 24.14
N THR A 380 -11.51 4.84 23.67
CA THR A 380 -11.57 5.32 22.29
C THR A 380 -10.84 6.65 22.14
N HIS A 381 -11.17 7.43 21.10
CA HIS A 381 -10.66 8.80 20.93
C HIS A 381 -10.95 9.73 22.13
N ALA A 382 -11.88 9.34 23.02
CA ALA A 382 -12.15 10.01 24.29
C ALA A 382 -10.90 10.14 25.18
N LEU A 383 -9.91 9.24 25.06
CA LEU A 383 -8.64 9.31 25.81
C LEU A 383 -7.83 10.58 25.52
N ILE A 384 -8.06 11.20 24.36
CA ILE A 384 -7.28 12.34 23.86
C ILE A 384 -7.92 13.67 24.29
N GLU A 385 -9.14 13.65 24.84
CA GLU A 385 -9.84 14.83 25.35
C GLU A 385 -9.00 15.54 26.43
N ASP A 386 -8.97 16.88 26.42
CA ASP A 386 -8.10 17.68 27.31
C ASP A 386 -8.39 17.46 28.80
N GLU A 387 -9.62 17.06 29.14
CA GLU A 387 -10.04 16.75 30.51
C GLU A 387 -9.36 15.49 31.08
N VAL A 388 -8.92 14.55 30.23
CA VAL A 388 -8.27 13.31 30.66
C VAL A 388 -6.82 13.61 31.03
N LYS A 389 -6.54 13.65 32.33
CA LYS A 389 -5.20 13.94 32.88
C LYS A 389 -4.70 12.77 33.70
N PHE A 390 -3.57 12.20 33.27
CA PHE A 390 -2.86 11.15 34.00
C PHE A 390 -1.95 11.77 35.06
N ALA A 391 -1.73 11.07 36.16
CA ALA A 391 -0.74 11.48 37.14
C ALA A 391 0.68 11.20 36.66
N ASN A 392 0.90 10.05 36.00
CA ASN A 392 2.20 9.71 35.42
C ASN A 392 2.05 8.63 34.33
N LEU A 393 1.76 9.04 33.11
CA LEU A 393 1.61 8.13 31.96
C LEU A 393 2.99 7.70 31.45
N GLY A 394 3.27 6.40 31.50
CA GLY A 394 4.55 5.83 31.06
C GLY A 394 4.50 5.09 29.72
N LEU A 395 3.34 4.52 29.36
CA LEU A 395 3.17 3.76 28.12
C LEU A 395 1.80 4.03 27.48
N VAL A 396 1.84 4.27 26.17
CA VAL A 396 0.67 4.43 25.30
C VAL A 396 0.68 3.32 24.27
N ILE A 397 -0.41 2.57 24.19
CA ILE A 397 -0.64 1.56 23.16
C ILE A 397 -1.73 2.03 22.22
N ILE A 398 -1.52 1.91 20.90
CA ILE A 398 -2.51 2.29 19.89
C ILE A 398 -2.81 1.05 19.05
N ASP A 399 -4.06 0.59 19.04
CA ASP A 399 -4.51 -0.53 18.20
C ASP A 399 -5.16 -0.02 16.91
N GLU A 400 -4.91 -0.68 15.79
CA GLU A 400 -5.40 -0.31 14.45
C GLU A 400 -5.13 1.16 14.04
N GLN A 401 -3.85 1.52 14.04
CA GLN A 401 -3.40 2.91 13.85
C GLN A 401 -3.93 3.64 12.61
N HIS A 402 -4.25 2.91 11.53
CA HIS A 402 -4.64 3.50 10.25
C HIS A 402 -5.98 4.25 10.31
N ARG A 403 -6.74 4.10 11.41
CA ARG A 403 -7.99 4.83 11.65
C ARG A 403 -7.82 6.14 12.38
N PHE A 404 -6.63 6.43 12.90
CA PHE A 404 -6.37 7.60 13.72
C PHE A 404 -5.53 8.63 12.97
N GLY A 405 -5.97 9.88 13.02
CA GLY A 405 -5.22 10.98 12.42
C GLY A 405 -3.91 11.22 13.15
N VAL A 406 -2.88 11.59 12.40
CA VAL A 406 -1.52 11.82 12.93
C VAL A 406 -1.52 12.85 14.09
N ALA A 407 -2.29 13.93 13.97
CA ALA A 407 -2.42 14.96 15.02
C ALA A 407 -3.10 14.48 16.32
N GLN A 408 -3.94 13.44 16.24
CA GLN A 408 -4.57 12.86 17.41
C GLN A 408 -3.54 12.10 18.27
N ARG A 409 -2.55 11.47 17.62
CA ARG A 409 -1.48 10.72 18.30
C ARG A 409 -0.53 11.63 19.08
N ALA A 410 -0.14 12.76 18.48
CA ALA A 410 0.74 13.74 19.10
C ALA A 410 0.20 14.29 20.43
N ARG A 411 -1.12 14.38 20.57
CA ARG A 411 -1.77 14.81 21.83
C ARG A 411 -1.54 13.84 22.98
N LEU A 412 -1.40 12.54 22.72
CA LEU A 412 -1.10 11.55 23.76
C LEU A 412 0.33 11.71 24.31
N TRP A 413 1.25 12.26 23.51
CA TRP A 413 2.61 12.53 23.97
C TRP A 413 2.67 13.69 24.96
N GLN A 414 1.79 14.67 24.76
CA GLN A 414 1.67 15.86 25.60
C GLN A 414 0.89 15.62 26.90
N LYS A 415 0.39 14.39 27.14
CA LYS A 415 -0.31 14.02 28.38
C LYS A 415 0.61 13.84 29.58
N ASN A 416 1.92 13.91 29.39
CA ASN A 416 2.92 13.90 30.47
C ASN A 416 4.06 14.88 30.12
N GLU A 417 4.78 15.39 31.12
CA GLU A 417 5.90 16.33 30.90
C GLU A 417 7.05 15.67 30.12
N ILE A 418 7.30 14.39 30.40
CA ILE A 418 8.21 13.54 29.63
C ILE A 418 7.34 12.66 28.74
N GLU A 419 7.66 12.61 27.45
CA GLU A 419 6.91 11.83 26.47
C GLU A 419 6.87 10.34 26.88
N PRO A 420 5.69 9.70 26.93
CA PRO A 420 5.58 8.27 27.26
C PRO A 420 6.15 7.39 26.14
N HIS A 421 6.45 6.13 26.46
CA HIS A 421 6.72 5.12 25.45
C HIS A 421 5.47 4.87 24.59
N VAL A 422 5.67 4.56 23.31
CA VAL A 422 4.60 4.34 22.33
C VAL A 422 4.76 2.98 21.67
N LEU A 423 3.72 2.16 21.78
CA LEU A 423 3.58 0.89 21.07
C LEU A 423 2.36 0.94 20.16
N VAL A 424 2.57 0.76 18.87
CA VAL A 424 1.50 0.75 17.88
C VAL A 424 1.26 -0.68 17.43
N MET A 425 0.00 -1.12 17.31
CA MET A 425 -0.36 -2.45 16.86
C MET A 425 -1.15 -2.38 15.55
N THR A 426 -0.92 -3.37 14.69
CA THR A 426 -1.71 -3.58 13.47
C THR A 426 -2.11 -5.05 13.35
N ALA A 427 -3.38 -5.31 13.00
CA ALA A 427 -3.84 -6.66 12.72
C ALA A 427 -3.49 -7.10 11.30
N THR A 428 -3.42 -6.18 10.34
CA THR A 428 -2.97 -6.48 8.99
C THR A 428 -1.46 -6.47 8.92
N PRO A 429 -0.85 -7.60 8.50
CA PRO A 429 0.55 -7.58 8.12
C PRO A 429 0.74 -6.54 7.00
N ILE A 430 1.65 -5.60 7.23
CA ILE A 430 2.14 -4.63 6.28
C ILE A 430 3.35 -5.25 5.59
N PRO A 431 3.47 -5.20 4.26
CA PRO A 431 4.68 -5.64 3.57
C PRO A 431 5.90 -4.98 4.19
N ARG A 432 6.98 -5.75 4.39
CA ARG A 432 8.18 -5.22 5.08
C ARG A 432 8.72 -3.98 4.37
N THR A 433 8.67 -3.98 3.05
CA THR A 433 9.11 -2.86 2.20
C THR A 433 8.29 -1.59 2.44
N LEU A 434 6.97 -1.74 2.60
CA LEU A 434 6.07 -0.63 2.91
C LEU A 434 6.26 -0.16 4.35
N ALA A 435 6.50 -1.08 5.28
CA ALA A 435 6.76 -0.76 6.68
C ALA A 435 8.04 0.07 6.85
N MET A 436 9.12 -0.29 6.15
CA MET A 436 10.40 0.43 6.17
C MET A 436 10.34 1.85 5.57
N THR A 437 9.32 2.15 4.78
CA THR A 437 9.16 3.45 4.12
C THR A 437 8.10 4.32 4.76
N LEU A 438 6.87 3.83 4.88
CA LEU A 438 5.75 4.57 5.45
C LEU A 438 5.87 4.78 6.96
N TYR A 439 6.47 3.81 7.64
CA TYR A 439 6.65 3.81 9.09
C TYR A 439 8.13 3.75 9.44
N GLY A 440 9.00 4.29 8.57
CA GLY A 440 10.45 4.24 8.73
C GLY A 440 10.97 4.98 9.98
N ASP A 441 10.12 5.79 10.62
CA ASP A 441 10.37 6.40 11.93
C ASP A 441 10.14 5.43 13.11
N LEU A 442 9.36 4.36 12.91
CA LEU A 442 9.06 3.34 13.91
C LEU A 442 10.11 2.21 13.90
N ASP A 443 10.39 1.64 15.08
CA ASP A 443 11.03 0.33 15.20
C ASP A 443 9.98 -0.76 14.90
N ILE A 444 10.30 -1.75 14.05
CA ILE A 444 9.31 -2.78 13.66
C ILE A 444 9.60 -4.07 14.43
N SER A 445 8.59 -4.57 15.14
CA SER A 445 8.57 -5.90 15.75
C SER A 445 7.57 -6.77 15.03
N VAL A 446 8.01 -7.97 14.63
CA VAL A 446 7.16 -8.93 13.90
C VAL A 446 6.94 -10.17 14.76
N ILE A 447 5.67 -10.52 14.99
CA ILE A 447 5.25 -11.83 15.50
C ILE A 447 4.86 -12.70 14.29
N ASP A 448 5.81 -13.52 13.86
CA ASP A 448 5.76 -14.42 12.71
C ASP A 448 5.31 -15.85 13.06
N GLU A 449 5.05 -16.12 14.34
CA GLU A 449 4.59 -17.42 14.84
C GLU A 449 3.13 -17.34 15.34
N LEU A 450 2.34 -18.37 15.06
CA LEU A 450 1.02 -18.56 15.66
C LEU A 450 1.13 -19.32 16.99
N PRO A 451 0.26 -19.07 17.98
CA PRO A 451 0.24 -19.82 19.22
C PRO A 451 0.09 -21.34 19.00
N PRO A 452 0.74 -22.17 19.82
CA PRO A 452 0.64 -23.63 19.71
C PRO A 452 -0.80 -24.11 19.93
N GLY A 453 -1.23 -25.10 19.13
CA GLY A 453 -2.59 -25.67 19.20
C GLY A 453 -3.59 -25.08 18.19
N ARG A 454 -3.24 -23.98 17.50
CA ARG A 454 -4.10 -23.39 16.46
C ARG A 454 -3.97 -24.15 15.14
N LYS A 455 -5.09 -24.66 14.62
CA LYS A 455 -5.13 -25.26 13.27
C LYS A 455 -5.31 -24.19 12.20
N PRO A 456 -4.63 -24.30 11.05
CA PRO A 456 -4.82 -23.36 9.95
C PRO A 456 -6.25 -23.45 9.40
N VAL A 457 -6.84 -22.30 9.07
CA VAL A 457 -8.18 -22.23 8.49
C VAL A 457 -8.15 -22.84 7.08
N LYS A 458 -9.03 -23.81 6.82
CA LYS A 458 -9.15 -24.41 5.48
C LYS A 458 -9.96 -23.47 4.61
N THR A 459 -9.30 -22.82 3.67
CA THR A 459 -9.93 -21.87 2.74
C THR A 459 -10.35 -22.60 1.46
N MET A 460 -11.59 -22.41 1.03
CA MET A 460 -12.17 -23.07 -0.15
C MET A 460 -12.90 -22.03 -1.00
N HIS A 461 -12.86 -22.21 -2.32
CA HIS A 461 -13.53 -21.34 -3.29
C HIS A 461 -14.63 -22.11 -4.00
N PHE A 462 -15.81 -21.52 -4.07
CA PHE A 462 -16.98 -22.05 -4.77
C PHE A 462 -17.63 -20.98 -5.64
N PHE A 463 -18.27 -21.42 -6.71
CA PHE A 463 -19.11 -20.56 -7.54
C PHE A 463 -20.56 -20.55 -7.02
N ASN A 464 -21.32 -19.51 -7.35
CA ASN A 464 -22.72 -19.37 -6.93
C ASN A 464 -23.62 -20.54 -7.38
N ASN A 465 -23.25 -21.29 -8.42
CA ASN A 465 -23.97 -22.50 -8.82
C ASN A 465 -23.89 -23.64 -7.77
N SER A 466 -22.93 -23.56 -6.84
CA SER A 466 -22.63 -24.60 -5.85
C SER A 466 -23.21 -24.28 -4.46
N VAL A 467 -24.08 -23.26 -4.35
CA VAL A 467 -24.68 -22.80 -3.08
C VAL A 467 -25.34 -23.93 -2.28
N LEU A 468 -26.08 -24.83 -2.93
CA LEU A 468 -26.73 -25.97 -2.26
C LEU A 468 -25.73 -26.89 -1.54
N SER A 469 -24.56 -27.11 -2.15
CA SER A 469 -23.50 -27.91 -1.55
C SER A 469 -22.88 -27.22 -0.32
N VAL A 470 -22.74 -25.89 -0.39
CA VAL A 470 -22.28 -25.07 0.73
C VAL A 470 -23.30 -25.13 1.86
N PHE A 471 -24.60 -24.97 1.58
CA PHE A 471 -25.64 -25.03 2.61
C PHE A 471 -25.71 -26.40 3.30
N SER A 472 -25.55 -27.50 2.55
CA SER A 472 -25.42 -28.84 3.14
C SER A 472 -24.23 -28.94 4.11
N PHE A 473 -23.09 -28.33 3.75
CA PHE A 473 -21.93 -28.24 4.61
C PHE A 473 -22.20 -27.38 5.87
N LEU A 474 -22.85 -26.22 5.71
CA LEU A 474 -23.22 -25.36 6.85
C LEU A 474 -24.12 -26.08 7.85
N ARG A 475 -25.12 -26.86 7.37
CA ARG A 475 -25.98 -27.69 8.25
C ARG A 475 -25.17 -28.69 9.07
N LYS A 476 -24.21 -29.38 8.45
CA LYS A 476 -23.34 -30.34 9.15
C LYS A 476 -22.47 -29.68 10.23
N GLU A 477 -22.00 -28.46 9.98
CA GLU A 477 -21.21 -27.72 10.95
C GLU A 477 -22.08 -27.21 12.11
N MET A 478 -23.27 -26.68 11.82
CA MET A 478 -24.23 -26.26 12.87
C MET A 478 -24.74 -27.43 13.71
N ALA A 479 -24.91 -28.61 13.13
CA ALA A 479 -25.26 -29.83 13.87
C ALA A 479 -24.20 -30.23 14.90
N LYS A 480 -22.94 -29.81 14.72
CA LYS A 480 -21.86 -29.97 15.71
C LYS A 480 -21.87 -28.88 16.80
N GLY A 481 -22.91 -28.04 16.83
CA GLY A 481 -23.05 -26.91 17.77
C GLY A 481 -22.32 -25.63 17.35
N ARG A 482 -21.75 -25.58 16.14
CA ARG A 482 -20.93 -24.46 15.66
C ARG A 482 -21.78 -23.31 15.12
N GLN A 483 -21.20 -22.12 15.07
CA GLN A 483 -21.82 -20.91 14.53
C GLN A 483 -21.12 -20.44 13.25
N ILE A 484 -21.86 -19.67 12.44
CA ILE A 484 -21.46 -19.30 11.07
C ILE A 484 -21.54 -17.78 10.88
N TYR A 485 -20.48 -17.20 10.32
CA TYR A 485 -20.48 -15.84 9.79
C TYR A 485 -20.79 -15.83 8.30
N VAL A 486 -21.63 -14.90 7.86
CA VAL A 486 -21.91 -14.64 6.44
C VAL A 486 -21.71 -13.15 6.18
N VAL A 487 -20.82 -12.83 5.24
CA VAL A 487 -20.40 -11.45 4.96
C VAL A 487 -20.69 -11.08 3.52
N PHE A 488 -21.43 -9.98 3.35
CA PHE A 488 -21.75 -9.37 2.07
C PHE A 488 -20.88 -8.11 1.83
N PRO A 489 -20.47 -7.83 0.59
CA PRO A 489 -19.72 -6.62 0.27
C PRO A 489 -20.61 -5.38 0.35
N LEU A 490 -20.00 -4.23 0.67
CA LEU A 490 -20.59 -2.92 0.45
C LEU A 490 -20.23 -2.44 -0.97
N ILE A 491 -21.22 -1.98 -1.72
CA ILE A 491 -21.11 -1.42 -3.06
C ILE A 491 -21.14 0.10 -2.90
N LYS A 492 -19.94 0.69 -2.90
CA LYS A 492 -19.70 2.13 -2.71
C LYS A 492 -20.48 3.05 -3.66
N GLU A 493 -21.00 2.54 -4.78
CA GLU A 493 -21.71 3.32 -5.80
C GLU A 493 -23.19 3.56 -5.49
N SER A 494 -23.82 2.79 -4.60
CA SER A 494 -25.25 2.95 -4.25
C SER A 494 -25.62 2.25 -2.95
N GLU A 495 -25.88 3.04 -1.91
CA GLU A 495 -26.30 2.52 -0.61
C GLU A 495 -27.70 1.85 -0.65
N LYS A 496 -28.50 2.08 -1.71
CA LYS A 496 -29.78 1.37 -1.92
C LYS A 496 -29.54 -0.05 -2.42
N MET A 497 -28.51 -0.27 -3.22
CA MET A 497 -28.17 -1.61 -3.70
C MET A 497 -27.65 -2.49 -2.57
N ASP A 498 -26.81 -1.94 -1.67
CA ASP A 498 -26.25 -2.69 -0.53
C ASP A 498 -27.30 -3.30 0.38
N TYR A 499 -28.33 -2.53 0.68
CA TYR A 499 -29.45 -3.00 1.49
C TYR A 499 -30.18 -4.14 0.81
N LYS A 500 -30.43 -4.00 -0.50
CA LYS A 500 -31.07 -5.04 -1.30
C LYS A 500 -30.26 -6.34 -1.35
N TYR A 501 -28.93 -6.28 -1.52
CA TYR A 501 -28.10 -7.50 -1.51
C TYR A 501 -28.13 -8.23 -0.15
N LEU A 502 -28.15 -7.48 0.95
CA LEU A 502 -28.26 -8.08 2.28
C LEU A 502 -29.67 -8.61 2.57
N GLU A 503 -30.73 -7.92 2.13
CA GLU A 503 -32.11 -8.41 2.24
C GLU A 503 -32.32 -9.67 1.39
N ASP A 504 -31.94 -9.64 0.11
CA ASP A 504 -32.01 -10.79 -0.80
C ASP A 504 -31.22 -11.98 -0.24
N GLY A 505 -30.04 -11.70 0.32
CA GLY A 505 -29.22 -12.70 1.03
C GLY A 505 -29.92 -13.25 2.27
N TYR A 506 -30.45 -12.39 3.14
CA TYR A 506 -31.18 -12.79 4.33
C TYR A 506 -32.40 -13.65 4.00
N GLU A 507 -33.18 -13.29 2.98
CA GLU A 507 -34.31 -14.08 2.51
C GLU A 507 -33.88 -15.47 2.01
N GLY A 508 -32.78 -15.54 1.25
CA GLY A 508 -32.21 -16.79 0.77
C GLY A 508 -31.79 -17.72 1.92
N TYR A 509 -31.02 -17.19 2.88
CA TYR A 509 -30.61 -17.97 4.05
C TYR A 509 -31.81 -18.33 4.94
N SER A 510 -32.77 -17.43 5.14
CA SER A 510 -33.96 -17.71 5.98
C SER A 510 -34.85 -18.80 5.39
N ARG A 511 -34.91 -18.92 4.05
CA ARG A 511 -35.65 -19.98 3.36
C ARG A 511 -35.03 -21.36 3.61
N ASP A 512 -33.71 -21.46 3.55
CA ASP A 512 -32.99 -22.72 3.71
C ASP A 512 -32.65 -23.06 5.17
N PHE A 513 -32.70 -22.06 6.06
CA PHE A 513 -32.42 -22.17 7.49
C PHE A 513 -33.53 -21.51 8.32
N PRO A 514 -34.72 -22.13 8.41
CA PRO A 514 -35.87 -21.53 9.08
C PRO A 514 -35.76 -21.58 10.62
N PRO A 515 -36.32 -20.60 11.35
CA PRO A 515 -36.47 -20.66 12.80
C PRO A 515 -37.54 -21.70 13.21
N PRO A 516 -37.48 -22.25 14.44
CA PRO A 516 -36.58 -21.88 15.54
C PRO A 516 -35.23 -22.62 15.52
N GLU A 517 -35.06 -23.64 14.68
CA GLU A 517 -33.85 -24.48 14.66
C GLU A 517 -32.59 -23.68 14.26
N TYR A 518 -32.74 -22.76 13.30
CA TYR A 518 -31.65 -21.91 12.81
C TYR A 518 -32.01 -20.44 12.96
N LEU A 519 -31.83 -19.88 14.17
CA LEU A 519 -32.00 -18.46 14.37
C LEU A 519 -30.88 -17.67 13.65
N ILE A 520 -31.28 -16.74 12.79
CA ILE A 520 -30.39 -15.85 12.04
C ILE A 520 -30.40 -14.47 12.69
N SER A 521 -29.22 -13.94 12.96
CA SER A 521 -29.01 -12.56 13.42
C SER A 521 -28.42 -11.74 12.28
N VAL A 522 -28.78 -10.45 12.20
CA VAL A 522 -28.34 -9.54 11.14
C VAL A 522 -27.67 -8.31 11.75
N VAL A 523 -26.52 -7.92 11.20
CA VAL A 523 -25.81 -6.70 11.60
C VAL A 523 -25.38 -5.90 10.38
N HIS A 524 -25.84 -4.67 10.26
CA HIS A 524 -25.42 -3.77 9.19
C HIS A 524 -25.16 -2.34 9.69
N GLY A 525 -24.41 -1.57 8.90
CA GLY A 525 -23.89 -0.25 9.31
C GLY A 525 -24.94 0.77 9.75
N ARG A 526 -26.16 0.68 9.20
CA ARG A 526 -27.28 1.60 9.47
C ARG A 526 -28.09 1.26 10.73
N MET A 527 -27.90 0.09 11.35
CA MET A 527 -28.62 -0.26 12.59
C MET A 527 -28.20 0.67 13.73
N LYS A 528 -29.15 0.98 14.62
CA LYS A 528 -28.85 1.74 15.83
C LYS A 528 -27.88 0.94 16.71
N SER A 529 -27.01 1.61 17.46
CA SER A 529 -26.00 0.93 18.29
C SER A 529 -26.61 -0.11 19.25
N ALA A 530 -27.74 0.22 19.89
CA ALA A 530 -28.45 -0.70 20.78
C ALA A 530 -28.99 -1.95 20.05
N GLU A 531 -29.42 -1.83 18.79
CA GLU A 531 -29.90 -2.96 17.98
C GLU A 531 -28.74 -3.86 17.54
N LYS A 532 -27.61 -3.26 17.18
CA LYS A 532 -26.37 -4.00 16.86
C LYS A 532 -25.89 -4.80 18.07
N GLU A 533 -25.85 -4.16 19.24
CA GLU A 533 -25.45 -4.82 20.49
C GLU A 533 -26.35 -6.00 20.82
N LYS A 534 -27.68 -5.82 20.74
CA LYS A 534 -28.65 -6.91 20.97
C LYS A 534 -28.48 -8.05 19.97
N SER A 535 -28.31 -7.74 18.69
CA SER A 535 -28.13 -8.74 17.62
C SER A 535 -26.81 -9.51 17.77
N MET A 536 -25.74 -8.82 18.16
CA MET A 536 -24.46 -9.43 18.49
C MET A 536 -24.54 -10.27 19.76
N GLU A 537 -25.27 -9.82 20.78
CA GLU A 537 -25.42 -10.56 22.04
C GLU A 537 -26.12 -11.91 21.82
N LEU A 538 -27.16 -11.96 20.99
CA LEU A 538 -27.82 -13.22 20.58
C LEU A 538 -26.83 -14.19 19.92
N PHE A 539 -25.93 -13.66 19.09
CA PHE A 539 -24.91 -14.47 18.45
C PHE A 539 -23.82 -14.90 19.44
N ILE A 540 -23.36 -14.02 20.33
CA ILE A 540 -22.34 -14.36 21.35
C ILE A 540 -22.86 -15.43 22.33
N LYS A 541 -24.15 -15.37 22.72
CA LYS A 541 -24.77 -16.37 23.61
C LYS A 541 -24.98 -17.73 22.95
N GLY A 542 -24.92 -17.81 21.62
CA GLY A 542 -25.18 -19.03 20.87
C GLY A 542 -26.64 -19.26 20.50
N ASP A 543 -27.52 -18.30 20.82
CA ASP A 543 -28.95 -18.31 20.48
C ASP A 543 -29.11 -18.23 18.95
N ALA A 544 -28.36 -17.35 18.30
CA ALA A 544 -28.28 -17.25 16.84
C ALA A 544 -27.15 -18.14 16.29
N LYS A 545 -27.47 -19.02 15.33
CA LYS A 545 -26.49 -19.91 14.68
C LYS A 545 -25.77 -19.24 13.51
N ILE A 546 -26.43 -18.28 12.86
CA ILE A 546 -25.89 -17.57 11.69
C ILE A 546 -25.90 -16.07 11.99
N LEU A 547 -24.78 -15.40 11.72
CA LEU A 547 -24.70 -13.94 11.70
C LEU A 547 -24.47 -13.45 10.28
N ILE A 548 -25.46 -12.77 9.71
CA ILE A 548 -25.38 -12.10 8.41
C ILE A 548 -24.98 -10.65 8.62
N SER A 549 -24.02 -10.16 7.84
CA SER A 549 -23.62 -8.76 7.93
C SER A 549 -22.95 -8.23 6.67
N THR A 550 -22.86 -6.90 6.57
CA THR A 550 -21.99 -6.25 5.59
C THR A 550 -20.54 -6.18 6.11
N THR A 551 -19.63 -5.55 5.36
CA THR A 551 -18.21 -5.35 5.74
C THR A 551 -17.97 -4.66 7.09
N VAL A 552 -19.03 -4.35 7.82
CA VAL A 552 -19.04 -3.87 9.21
C VAL A 552 -18.57 -4.95 10.21
N ILE A 553 -18.31 -6.22 9.83
CA ILE A 553 -17.51 -7.16 10.70
C ILE A 553 -16.04 -6.71 10.87
N GLU A 554 -15.64 -5.52 10.41
CA GLU A 554 -14.48 -4.85 11.00
C GLU A 554 -14.59 -4.72 12.54
N VAL A 555 -15.80 -4.80 13.09
CA VAL A 555 -16.06 -4.85 14.53
C VAL A 555 -15.61 -6.20 15.11
N GLY A 556 -14.30 -6.33 15.37
CA GLY A 556 -13.66 -6.92 16.57
C GLY A 556 -14.08 -8.26 17.17
N VAL A 557 -15.38 -8.54 17.26
CA VAL A 557 -15.98 -9.46 18.21
C VAL A 557 -15.46 -10.88 18.01
N ASP A 558 -14.88 -11.40 19.08
CA ASP A 558 -14.42 -12.77 19.20
C ASP A 558 -15.59 -13.67 19.60
N VAL A 559 -15.94 -14.62 18.75
CA VAL A 559 -16.88 -15.70 19.10
C VAL A 559 -16.14 -17.02 18.91
N PRO A 560 -15.67 -17.65 20.00
CA PRO A 560 -14.85 -18.87 19.92
C PRO A 560 -15.53 -20.01 19.12
N ASN A 561 -16.84 -20.18 19.33
CA ASN A 561 -17.65 -21.22 18.68
C ASN A 561 -18.00 -20.93 17.20
N ALA A 562 -17.62 -19.77 16.66
CA ALA A 562 -17.79 -19.45 15.26
C ALA A 562 -16.63 -20.02 14.44
N SER A 563 -16.91 -21.12 13.72
CA SER A 563 -15.88 -21.91 13.03
C SER A 563 -15.95 -21.85 11.50
N VAL A 564 -17.05 -21.32 10.95
CA VAL A 564 -17.24 -21.17 9.50
C VAL A 564 -17.44 -19.71 9.14
N MET A 565 -16.65 -19.22 8.19
CA MET A 565 -16.77 -17.91 7.57
C MET A 565 -17.20 -18.08 6.11
N VAL A 566 -18.31 -17.48 5.70
CA VAL A 566 -18.78 -17.42 4.32
C VAL A 566 -18.68 -15.98 3.84
N ILE A 567 -17.95 -15.76 2.76
CA ILE A 567 -17.78 -14.45 2.13
C ILE A 567 -18.48 -14.49 0.78
N GLU A 568 -19.61 -13.81 0.70
CA GLU A 568 -20.40 -13.68 -0.52
C GLU A 568 -19.78 -12.69 -1.48
N SER A 569 -19.80 -12.97 -2.79
CA SER A 569 -19.19 -12.12 -3.82
C SER A 569 -17.74 -11.71 -3.48
N ALA A 570 -16.92 -12.69 -3.09
CA ALA A 570 -15.56 -12.50 -2.59
C ALA A 570 -14.65 -11.74 -3.58
N GLU A 571 -14.94 -11.77 -4.88
CA GLU A 571 -14.21 -11.03 -5.92
C GLU A 571 -14.25 -9.50 -5.74
N ARG A 572 -15.24 -9.00 -4.99
CA ARG A 572 -15.42 -7.56 -4.72
C ARG A 572 -14.56 -7.06 -3.55
N PHE A 573 -13.94 -7.96 -2.80
CA PHE A 573 -13.09 -7.60 -1.66
C PHE A 573 -11.63 -7.51 -2.05
N GLY A 574 -10.91 -6.58 -1.41
CA GLY A 574 -9.45 -6.54 -1.47
C GLY A 574 -8.83 -7.76 -0.76
N LEU A 575 -7.61 -8.15 -1.15
CA LEU A 575 -6.98 -9.36 -0.61
C LEU A 575 -6.73 -9.25 0.90
N SER A 576 -6.31 -8.07 1.37
CA SER A 576 -6.13 -7.79 2.80
C SER A 576 -7.43 -7.87 3.61
N GLN A 577 -8.57 -7.45 3.04
CA GLN A 577 -9.88 -7.54 3.67
C GLN A 577 -10.34 -9.00 3.80
N LEU A 578 -10.14 -9.81 2.74
CA LEU A 578 -10.42 -11.24 2.78
C LEU A 578 -9.61 -11.93 3.89
N HIS A 579 -8.33 -11.57 4.04
CA HIS A 579 -7.47 -12.12 5.10
C HIS A 579 -7.95 -11.73 6.51
N GLN A 580 -8.32 -10.46 6.72
CA GLN A 580 -8.91 -10.02 7.98
C GLN A 580 -10.19 -10.78 8.32
N LEU A 581 -11.09 -10.97 7.34
CA LEU A 581 -12.33 -11.73 7.51
C LEU A 581 -12.04 -13.20 7.84
N ARG A 582 -11.12 -13.85 7.11
CA ARG A 582 -10.68 -15.22 7.44
C ARG A 582 -10.14 -15.32 8.87
N GLY A 583 -9.38 -14.32 9.32
CA GLY A 583 -8.82 -14.27 10.67
C GLY A 583 -9.85 -14.15 11.80
N ARG A 584 -11.13 -13.89 11.48
CA ARG A 584 -12.21 -13.87 12.48
C ARG A 584 -12.60 -15.26 12.97
N VAL A 585 -12.34 -16.32 12.19
CA VAL A 585 -12.59 -17.72 12.56
C VAL A 585 -11.29 -18.46 12.90
N GLY A 586 -11.39 -19.65 13.51
CA GLY A 586 -10.22 -20.47 13.85
C GLY A 586 -9.49 -20.01 15.10
N ARG A 587 -10.23 -19.70 16.17
CA ARG A 587 -9.67 -19.30 17.47
C ARG A 587 -9.57 -20.46 18.47
N ASP A 588 -10.42 -21.47 18.34
CA ASP A 588 -10.35 -22.71 19.11
C ASP A 588 -9.42 -23.75 18.45
N ALA A 589 -9.12 -24.83 19.18
CA ALA A 589 -8.32 -25.97 18.69
C ALA A 589 -9.02 -26.77 17.55
N GLU A 590 -10.28 -26.45 17.28
CA GLU A 590 -11.11 -27.11 16.28
C GLU A 590 -10.85 -26.59 14.86
N GLN A 591 -11.05 -27.46 13.87
CA GLN A 591 -10.88 -27.10 12.46
C GLN A 591 -11.92 -26.06 12.06
N SER A 592 -11.45 -24.92 11.57
CA SER A 592 -12.29 -23.84 11.02
C SER A 592 -12.15 -23.74 9.49
N TYR A 593 -13.15 -23.13 8.87
CA TYR A 593 -13.32 -23.07 7.42
C TYR A 593 -13.62 -21.66 6.95
N CYS A 594 -13.03 -21.27 5.83
CA CYS A 594 -13.34 -20.02 5.14
C CYS A 594 -13.80 -20.34 3.72
N ILE A 595 -15.04 -19.97 3.38
CA ILE A 595 -15.69 -20.26 2.11
C ILE A 595 -15.81 -18.95 1.34
N LEU A 596 -15.16 -18.89 0.18
CA LEU A 596 -15.20 -17.76 -0.74
C LEU A 596 -16.21 -18.08 -1.84
N MET A 597 -17.31 -17.34 -1.89
CA MET A 597 -18.35 -17.47 -2.92
C MET A 597 -18.13 -16.41 -4.00
N THR A 598 -18.08 -16.80 -5.28
CA THR A 598 -17.94 -15.84 -6.39
C THR A 598 -18.93 -16.11 -7.53
N GLY A 599 -19.19 -15.08 -8.34
CA GLY A 599 -19.84 -15.27 -9.64
C GLY A 599 -19.00 -16.08 -10.64
N ASP A 600 -19.64 -16.57 -11.71
CA ASP A 600 -18.99 -17.41 -12.74
C ASP A 600 -17.99 -16.63 -13.60
N LYS A 601 -18.17 -15.31 -13.74
CA LYS A 601 -17.34 -14.43 -14.57
C LYS A 601 -16.37 -13.62 -13.72
N LEU A 602 -15.13 -14.11 -13.62
CA LEU A 602 -14.05 -13.44 -12.90
C LEU A 602 -13.07 -12.75 -13.85
N SER A 603 -12.65 -11.54 -13.49
CA SER A 603 -11.48 -10.89 -14.11
C SER A 603 -10.20 -11.67 -13.79
N ASN A 604 -9.14 -11.48 -14.58
CA ASN A 604 -7.86 -12.15 -14.34
C ASN A 604 -7.26 -11.79 -12.98
N ASP A 605 -7.42 -10.55 -12.54
CA ASP A 605 -6.91 -10.09 -11.25
C ASP A 605 -7.73 -10.64 -10.09
N ALA A 606 -9.06 -10.68 -10.22
CA ALA A 606 -9.93 -11.31 -9.23
C ALA A 606 -9.62 -12.80 -9.08
N ARG A 607 -9.42 -13.52 -10.19
CA ARG A 607 -9.05 -14.94 -10.17
C ARG A 607 -7.73 -15.17 -9.41
N LYS A 608 -6.69 -14.41 -9.76
CA LYS A 608 -5.38 -14.50 -9.07
C LYS A 608 -5.52 -14.21 -7.57
N ARG A 609 -6.30 -13.19 -7.19
CA ARG A 609 -6.54 -12.82 -5.78
C ARG A 609 -7.17 -13.97 -5.00
N ILE A 610 -8.23 -14.56 -5.53
CA ILE A 610 -8.92 -15.69 -4.88
C ILE A 610 -8.00 -16.92 -4.79
N GLU A 611 -7.24 -17.22 -5.85
CA GLU A 611 -6.26 -18.31 -5.83
C GLU A 611 -5.20 -18.13 -4.74
N ILE A 612 -4.66 -16.91 -4.57
CA ILE A 612 -3.68 -16.61 -3.53
C ILE A 612 -4.29 -16.82 -2.14
N MET A 613 -5.52 -16.34 -1.93
CA MET A 613 -6.24 -16.48 -0.67
C MET A 613 -6.49 -17.96 -0.29
N VAL A 614 -6.69 -18.84 -1.28
CA VAL A 614 -6.84 -20.28 -1.06
C VAL A 614 -5.48 -20.96 -0.81
N LYS A 615 -4.41 -20.52 -1.49
CA LYS A 615 -3.09 -21.17 -1.43
C LYS A 615 -2.35 -20.96 -0.10
N THR A 616 -2.41 -19.76 0.47
CA THR A 616 -1.61 -19.42 1.66
C THR A 616 -2.47 -18.95 2.83
N ASN A 617 -2.08 -19.38 4.04
CA ASN A 617 -2.63 -18.87 5.29
C ASN A 617 -1.78 -17.75 5.91
N ASN A 618 -0.59 -17.49 5.36
CA ASN A 618 0.35 -16.53 5.93
C ASN A 618 -0.04 -15.10 5.54
N GLY A 619 -0.46 -14.30 6.52
CA GLY A 619 -0.86 -12.92 6.26
C GLY A 619 0.25 -12.01 5.68
N PHE A 620 1.53 -12.31 5.93
CA PHE A 620 2.65 -11.53 5.36
C PHE A 620 2.80 -11.81 3.86
N GLU A 621 2.75 -13.07 3.45
CA GLU A 621 2.79 -13.47 2.04
C GLU A 621 1.59 -12.88 1.28
N ILE A 622 0.41 -12.88 1.91
CA ILE A 622 -0.79 -12.25 1.36
C ILE A 622 -0.59 -10.75 1.14
N ALA A 623 -0.01 -10.05 2.12
CA ALA A 623 0.23 -8.61 2.01
C ALA A 623 1.21 -8.28 0.88
N ASP A 624 2.29 -9.05 0.75
CA ASP A 624 3.26 -8.90 -0.35
C ASP A 624 2.59 -9.12 -1.71
N LYS A 625 1.75 -10.17 -1.83
CA LYS A 625 1.01 -10.45 -3.07
C LYS A 625 -0.09 -9.45 -3.38
N ASP A 626 -0.76 -8.89 -2.38
CA ASP A 626 -1.74 -7.80 -2.57
C ASP A 626 -1.05 -6.57 -3.17
N MET A 627 0.14 -6.25 -2.66
CA MET A 627 0.95 -5.13 -3.15
C MET A 627 1.45 -5.37 -4.58
N GLU A 628 1.87 -6.59 -4.92
CA GLU A 628 2.21 -6.97 -6.31
C GLU A 628 1.00 -6.83 -7.27
N LEU A 629 -0.18 -7.29 -6.85
CA LEU A 629 -1.39 -7.31 -7.68
C LEU A 629 -1.97 -5.92 -7.95
N ARG A 630 -1.94 -5.00 -6.99
CA ARG A 630 -2.44 -3.63 -7.17
C ARG A 630 -1.63 -2.84 -8.21
N GLY A 631 -0.38 -3.22 -8.42
CA GLY A 631 0.51 -2.58 -9.39
C GLY A 631 0.67 -1.07 -9.15
N PRO A 632 1.34 -0.35 -10.07
CA PRO A 632 1.56 1.09 -9.95
C PRO A 632 0.29 1.94 -10.16
N GLY A 633 -0.74 1.42 -10.85
CA GLY A 633 -1.86 2.21 -11.36
C GLY A 633 -3.00 2.49 -10.37
N ASP A 634 -3.27 1.61 -9.41
CA ASP A 634 -4.32 1.84 -8.38
C ASP A 634 -3.81 2.66 -7.18
N ILE A 635 -2.51 2.99 -7.15
CA ILE A 635 -1.90 3.87 -6.15
C ILE A 635 -2.13 5.35 -6.52
N GLU A 636 -2.32 5.66 -7.81
CA GLU A 636 -2.64 7.02 -8.29
C GLU A 636 -4.03 7.50 -7.83
N GLY A 637 -4.95 6.56 -7.56
CA GLY A 637 -6.29 6.85 -7.06
C GLY A 637 -6.38 6.77 -5.54
N THR A 638 -6.50 7.93 -4.87
CA THR A 638 -6.88 8.09 -3.45
C THR A 638 -5.91 7.62 -2.35
N GLN A 639 -4.87 6.81 -2.61
CA GLN A 639 -3.87 6.40 -1.59
C GLN A 639 -2.51 7.11 -1.65
N GLN A 640 -2.26 8.01 -2.63
CA GLN A 640 -1.11 8.94 -2.56
C GLN A 640 -1.12 9.85 -1.32
N SER A 641 -2.26 9.96 -0.63
CA SER A 641 -2.41 10.76 0.60
C SER A 641 -1.62 10.25 1.81
N GLY A 642 -0.96 9.08 1.72
CA GLY A 642 -0.22 8.46 2.83
C GLY A 642 1.32 8.41 2.70
N LEU A 643 1.89 8.50 1.49
CA LEU A 643 3.35 8.46 1.31
C LEU A 643 3.94 9.87 1.47
N PRO A 644 4.91 10.08 2.39
CA PRO A 644 5.48 11.42 2.63
C PRO A 644 6.42 11.90 1.51
N PHE A 645 6.62 11.09 0.47
CA PHE A 645 7.51 11.37 -0.65
C PHE A 645 6.93 10.79 -1.95
N GLU A 646 7.26 11.45 -3.07
CA GLU A 646 6.86 11.04 -4.42
C GLU A 646 7.98 10.16 -5.01
N LEU A 647 7.64 8.94 -5.45
CA LEU A 647 8.56 8.05 -6.15
C LEU A 647 8.45 8.28 -7.65
N LYS A 648 9.57 8.61 -8.30
CA LYS A 648 9.63 8.90 -9.73
C LYS A 648 9.88 7.65 -10.57
N ILE A 649 10.68 6.70 -10.06
CA ILE A 649 11.07 5.50 -10.83
C ILE A 649 10.94 4.20 -10.04
N ALA A 650 11.20 4.22 -8.73
CA ALA A 650 11.12 3.04 -7.90
C ALA A 650 9.66 2.69 -7.57
N ASN A 651 9.40 1.40 -7.47
CA ASN A 651 8.11 0.87 -7.07
C ASN A 651 8.31 -0.04 -5.86
N LEU A 652 7.74 0.34 -4.70
CA LEU A 652 7.87 -0.42 -3.45
C LEU A 652 7.37 -1.87 -3.55
N ALA A 653 6.44 -2.14 -4.46
CA ALA A 653 5.92 -3.47 -4.73
C ALA A 653 6.94 -4.37 -5.45
N ALA A 654 7.55 -3.84 -6.51
CA ALA A 654 8.43 -4.60 -7.39
C ALA A 654 9.90 -4.60 -6.93
N ASP A 655 10.32 -3.52 -6.27
CA ASP A 655 11.73 -3.22 -6.01
C ASP A 655 12.17 -3.53 -4.57
N GLY A 656 11.46 -4.43 -3.87
CA GLY A 656 11.72 -4.73 -2.46
C GLY A 656 13.14 -5.17 -2.13
N ARG A 657 13.79 -5.90 -3.05
CA ARG A 657 15.22 -6.28 -2.90
C ARG A 657 16.15 -5.07 -2.97
N ILE A 658 15.86 -4.12 -3.87
CA ILE A 658 16.65 -2.88 -4.00
C ILE A 658 16.50 -2.04 -2.73
N LEU A 659 15.27 -1.94 -2.22
CA LEU A 659 14.98 -1.24 -0.98
C LEU A 659 15.75 -1.83 0.21
N GLN A 660 15.80 -3.16 0.34
CA GLN A 660 16.53 -3.80 1.44
C GLN A 660 18.04 -3.50 1.36
N THR A 661 18.63 -3.58 0.17
CA THR A 661 20.05 -3.22 -0.02
C THR A 661 20.29 -1.75 0.31
N ALA A 662 19.43 -0.86 -0.18
CA ALA A 662 19.49 0.57 0.11
C ALA A 662 19.39 0.88 1.61
N HIS A 663 18.48 0.22 2.33
CA HIS A 663 18.34 0.33 3.77
C HIS A 663 19.59 -0.12 4.53
N ASN A 664 20.14 -1.29 4.19
CA ASN A 664 21.32 -1.82 4.87
C ASN A 664 22.54 -0.90 4.71
N GLU A 665 22.78 -0.38 3.50
CA GLU A 665 23.88 0.57 3.26
C GLU A 665 23.66 1.89 4.01
N ALA A 666 22.42 2.40 4.03
CA ALA A 666 22.09 3.62 4.77
C ALA A 666 22.26 3.43 6.29
N GLU A 667 21.89 2.26 6.83
CA GLU A 667 22.07 1.93 8.25
C GLU A 667 23.55 1.89 8.64
N ILE A 668 24.40 1.25 7.83
CA ILE A 668 25.85 1.21 8.04
C ILE A 668 26.42 2.64 8.10
N ILE A 669 26.02 3.51 7.18
CA ILE A 669 26.49 4.90 7.12
C ILE A 669 26.04 5.67 8.37
N ILE A 670 24.76 5.60 8.74
CA ILE A 670 24.23 6.33 9.90
C ILE A 670 24.78 5.80 11.23
N LYS A 671 25.13 4.50 11.30
CA LYS A 671 25.78 3.91 12.47
C LYS A 671 27.18 4.49 12.68
N ASN A 672 27.96 4.63 11.60
CA ASN A 672 29.35 5.11 11.66
C ASN A 672 29.45 6.65 11.70
N ASP A 673 28.58 7.35 10.99
CA ASP A 673 28.62 8.81 10.84
C ASP A 673 27.20 9.38 10.74
N MET A 674 26.57 9.57 11.91
CA MET A 674 25.19 10.06 12.01
C MET A 674 25.00 11.46 11.40
N TYR A 675 25.98 12.34 11.59
CA TYR A 675 25.89 13.72 11.16
C TYR A 675 26.36 13.92 9.70
N LEU A 676 26.85 12.85 9.06
CA LEU A 676 27.44 12.85 7.72
C LEU A 676 28.59 13.88 7.60
N GLN A 677 29.42 13.95 8.63
CA GLN A 677 30.52 14.91 8.73
C GLN A 677 31.82 14.40 8.09
N ALA A 678 31.96 13.08 7.91
CA ALA A 678 33.14 12.51 7.27
C ALA A 678 33.28 13.03 5.83
N PRO A 679 34.50 13.30 5.33
CA PRO A 679 34.72 13.85 3.98
C PRO A 679 34.05 13.02 2.88
N GLN A 680 34.11 11.69 3.00
CA GLN A 680 33.49 10.74 2.07
C GLN A 680 31.95 10.79 2.02
N ASN A 681 31.31 11.34 3.05
CA ASN A 681 29.85 11.43 3.19
C ASN A 681 29.29 12.83 2.91
N GLN A 682 30.14 13.84 2.65
CA GLN A 682 29.69 15.22 2.40
C GLN A 682 28.71 15.30 1.23
N LEU A 683 28.98 14.53 0.18
CA LEU A 683 28.12 14.44 -1.00
C LEU A 683 26.70 13.95 -0.65
N LEU A 684 26.58 13.01 0.28
CA LEU A 684 25.28 12.54 0.78
C LEU A 684 24.53 13.62 1.55
N LEU A 685 25.24 14.42 2.34
CA LEU A 685 24.65 15.52 3.10
C LEU A 685 24.10 16.61 2.16
N GLU A 686 24.81 16.93 1.08
CA GLU A 686 24.35 17.88 0.07
C GLU A 686 23.07 17.41 -0.63
N GLN A 687 23.01 16.13 -1.02
CA GLN A 687 21.82 15.56 -1.64
C GLN A 687 20.62 15.51 -0.68
N LEU A 688 20.83 15.17 0.59
CA LEU A 688 19.77 15.22 1.60
C LEU A 688 19.24 16.65 1.83
N LYS A 689 20.10 17.67 1.77
CA LYS A 689 19.66 19.08 1.87
C LYS A 689 18.74 19.47 0.71
N LYS A 690 19.00 18.97 -0.51
CA LYS A 690 18.12 19.19 -1.66
C LYS A 690 16.75 18.53 -1.45
N LEU A 691 16.72 17.29 -0.98
CA LEU A 691 15.48 16.56 -0.71
C LEU A 691 14.61 17.23 0.36
N ASN A 692 15.21 17.69 1.46
CA ASN A 692 14.47 18.33 2.56
C ASN A 692 13.87 19.70 2.19
N ARG A 693 14.29 20.35 1.10
CA ARG A 693 13.65 21.59 0.62
C ARG A 693 12.27 21.33 0.01
N ASN A 694 12.03 20.12 -0.49
CA ASN A 694 10.80 19.76 -1.20
C ASN A 694 9.82 18.93 -0.34
N VAL A 695 10.26 18.43 0.82
CA VAL A 695 9.43 17.62 1.72
C VAL A 695 8.97 18.46 2.91
N LEU A 696 7.66 18.70 3.00
CA LEU A 696 7.02 19.25 4.21
C LEU A 696 7.50 18.44 5.42
N ASN A 697 8.04 19.13 6.42
CA ASN A 697 8.74 18.50 7.53
C ASN A 697 7.73 17.93 8.55
N TRP A 698 7.10 16.81 8.18
CA TRP A 698 6.12 16.08 9.02
C TRP A 698 6.78 15.32 10.18
N SER A 699 8.11 15.38 10.34
CA SER A 699 8.85 14.81 11.48
C SER A 699 8.48 15.47 12.82
N LYS A 700 7.88 16.67 12.81
CA LYS A 700 7.26 17.30 13.99
C LYS A 700 5.83 16.81 14.28
N ILE A 701 5.25 16.05 13.36
CA ILE A 701 3.84 15.68 13.36
C ILE A 701 3.68 14.15 13.48
N SER A 702 4.66 13.36 13.03
CA SER A 702 4.63 11.89 13.00
C SER A 702 4.83 11.28 14.37
#